data_AF-A0A829QB81-F1
#
_entry.id   AF-A0A829QB81-F1
#
_cell.length_a   1.000
_cell.length_b   1.000
_cell.length_c   1.000
_cell.angle_alpha   90.00
_cell.angle_beta   90.00
_cell.angle_gamma   90.00
#
_symmetry.space_group_name_H-M   'P 1'
#
loop_
_entity.id
_entity.type
_entity.pdbx_description
1 polymer ?
#
loop_
_entity_poly.entity_id
_entity_poly.type
_entity_poly.pdbx_seq_one_letter_code
_entity_poly.pdbx_strand_id
1 'polypeptide(L)'
;MPPAGRAFTMSTVDPPSNFPEQQYAGSSAWEQQWAQVPAPWRAPVYRIDVAPFTEVFVQNRYYTTPTPGCDGYDFTPPGPPRFGHELAWWVYTCWREGLRRIDPAKIVWFTGALPAATAEYRRRHDTAPVSLLDLSVPDIVRHATVIFEQRRHRLPTPAYRHNLQWTVEHLHTLLAVRTAAAPWWSYDTWDLRIDPRIPQREHEPHHERVLKLAGIEPPWLREGLRFWMRTAITHQLFTWTTAVARCQTLGRHLGRFALANNYLDDPLIATDPDRLRAVFLDFLAYLRSPEATTKSGTLSNYLVAEIQYQVQAFYTFMHDHGAEAAAGTGNSRWKDIGISHTRLWAPAYLPRKTRRTRELTWYSTADLQRMLAYLPVLAADTEQRVVLTHPDGQISVMAGLGDPQAARAWLLQAMTGRRASEILMLDHDPLQAIPGAAAPAGPDTGIFVARLRYQQTKIDGVDPTILIEQQIVDVIREQQRWLARRYPGMAPKYLFVGMVHQHQGQRARPYTSYLNALKRLDAVHRLVDAQGNPLRFSQTHRLRHTRATELLNDGVPFHVVQRYLGHKSPEMTARYAATLAATSEAEFLKHKKIGAMGADITISPSDIYEMTQLGKRTDRVLPNGVCLLPPLKSCDKGNACLSCGHFATDATHLDDLRDQLGATETLLASRRQQFADRTGRELTDDNVWVSERLREIGSLQAIIARLSEQTHTLASNRSGDKAVAGPATAGRRPQLPILTRGAHESAINHVSGPGTAMTDPSRGTEGLRRHAQQRSQAARRRIDKAIRDLRKQGTPVNVNAVARTAQVTRKTIYAHPDLLERIRAHVPLHLTAPPPTGPAPDSQNSIVAALRRQLTTQQTQLAKLKAELKARDQALAAAHGEIARLSNAQHQ
;
A
#
# COMPACT_ATOMS: atom_id res chain seq x y z
N MET A 1 2.32 39.25 -32.19
CA MET A 1 3.49 39.31 -31.29
C MET A 1 3.13 38.76 -29.92
N PRO A 2 3.57 37.55 -29.59
CA PRO A 2 3.83 37.09 -28.23
C PRO A 2 5.34 36.83 -28.01
N PRO A 3 5.83 36.88 -26.76
CA PRO A 3 7.26 36.94 -26.46
C PRO A 3 7.96 35.57 -26.41
N ALA A 4 9.25 35.64 -26.72
CA ALA A 4 10.29 34.62 -26.83
C ALA A 4 10.17 33.38 -25.91
N GLY A 5 10.19 32.20 -26.54
CA GLY A 5 10.51 30.94 -25.90
C GLY A 5 12.00 30.88 -25.56
N ARG A 6 12.32 30.69 -24.27
CA ARG A 6 13.66 30.31 -23.82
C ARG A 6 13.97 28.91 -24.34
N ALA A 7 14.88 28.82 -25.30
CA ALA A 7 15.53 27.58 -25.68
C ALA A 7 16.31 27.04 -24.47
N PHE A 8 15.94 25.84 -24.00
CA PHE A 8 16.81 25.05 -23.14
C PHE A 8 17.91 24.45 -24.04
N THR A 9 19.06 25.11 -24.09
CA THR A 9 20.30 24.52 -24.59
C THR A 9 20.73 23.44 -23.59
N MET A 10 20.53 22.17 -23.93
CA MET A 10 21.19 21.07 -23.21
C MET A 10 22.68 21.14 -23.56
N SER A 11 23.43 21.81 -22.69
CA SER A 11 24.88 21.78 -22.67
C SER A 11 25.33 20.32 -22.50
N THR A 12 26.23 19.86 -23.37
CA THR A 12 27.00 18.62 -23.22
C THR A 12 27.87 18.75 -21.97
N VAL A 13 27.29 18.44 -20.81
CA VAL A 13 28.02 18.36 -19.55
C VAL A 13 28.50 16.93 -19.41
N ASP A 14 29.80 16.74 -19.63
CA ASP A 14 30.49 15.51 -19.26
C ASP A 14 30.18 15.16 -17.78
N PRO A 15 29.95 13.87 -17.47
CA PRO A 15 29.64 13.45 -16.10
C PRO A 15 30.81 13.83 -15.16
N PRO A 16 30.54 14.24 -13.91
CA PRO A 16 31.59 14.65 -12.99
C PRO A 16 32.54 13.49 -12.70
N SER A 17 33.76 13.61 -13.23
CA SER A 17 34.93 12.79 -12.93
C SER A 17 35.46 13.14 -11.54
N ASN A 18 34.86 12.55 -10.52
CA ASN A 18 35.42 12.52 -9.17
C ASN A 18 35.42 11.08 -8.64
N PHE A 19 36.27 10.26 -9.23
CA PHE A 19 36.90 9.14 -8.55
C PHE A 19 38.37 9.50 -8.36
N PRO A 20 39.03 9.09 -7.26
CA PRO A 20 40.45 9.32 -7.08
C PRO A 20 41.21 8.52 -8.14
N GLU A 21 41.47 9.13 -9.30
CA GLU A 21 42.49 8.71 -10.25
C GLU A 21 43.84 9.03 -9.63
N GLN A 22 44.38 8.09 -8.86
CA GLN A 22 45.81 8.08 -8.55
C GLN A 22 46.28 6.65 -8.24
N GLN A 23 47.20 6.16 -9.11
CA GLN A 23 48.20 5.09 -8.91
C GLN A 23 48.02 3.67 -9.48
N TYR A 24 47.27 3.41 -10.57
CA TYR A 24 47.42 2.12 -11.31
C TYR A 24 47.25 2.25 -12.83
N ALA A 25 47.99 3.16 -13.46
CA ALA A 25 48.06 3.26 -14.92
C ALA A 25 49.00 2.16 -15.49
N GLY A 26 48.45 0.97 -15.75
CA GLY A 26 49.17 -0.11 -16.44
C GLY A 26 48.69 -1.54 -16.20
N SER A 27 47.87 -1.79 -15.17
CA SER A 27 47.42 -3.15 -14.83
C SER A 27 46.14 -3.56 -15.55
N SER A 28 46.06 -4.80 -16.03
CA SER A 28 44.83 -5.34 -16.65
C SER A 28 43.64 -5.34 -15.67
N ALA A 29 42.39 -5.32 -16.17
CA ALA A 29 41.19 -5.36 -15.32
C ALA A 29 41.17 -6.59 -14.38
N TRP A 30 41.75 -7.71 -14.84
CA TRP A 30 41.97 -8.89 -14.01
C TRP A 30 42.97 -8.64 -12.87
N GLU A 31 44.12 -8.01 -13.13
CA GLU A 31 45.12 -7.70 -12.10
C GLU A 31 44.58 -6.81 -11.00
N GLN A 32 43.75 -5.82 -11.35
CA GLN A 32 43.07 -4.96 -10.37
C GLN A 32 42.11 -5.74 -9.47
N GLN A 33 41.41 -6.73 -10.03
CA GLN A 33 40.52 -7.61 -9.26
C GLN A 33 41.32 -8.58 -8.38
N TRP A 34 42.41 -9.15 -8.91
CA TRP A 34 43.27 -10.07 -8.19
C TRP A 34 44.02 -9.40 -7.03
N ALA A 35 44.44 -8.15 -7.19
CA ALA A 35 45.12 -7.37 -6.15
C ALA A 35 44.28 -7.22 -4.86
N GLN A 36 42.95 -7.27 -4.98
CA GLN A 36 42.03 -7.16 -3.84
C GLN A 36 41.95 -8.44 -2.97
N VAL A 37 42.51 -9.56 -3.43
CA VAL A 37 42.45 -10.85 -2.72
C VAL A 37 43.54 -10.90 -1.63
N PRO A 38 43.18 -10.97 -0.33
CA PRO A 38 44.13 -11.04 0.77
C PRO A 38 44.89 -12.37 0.78
N ALA A 39 46.09 -12.39 1.34
CA ALA A 39 46.98 -13.57 1.35
C ALA A 39 46.31 -14.89 1.82
N PRO A 40 45.48 -14.92 2.88
CA PRO A 40 44.81 -16.15 3.33
C PRO A 40 43.81 -16.75 2.32
N TRP A 41 43.39 -15.98 1.32
CA TRP A 41 42.42 -16.40 0.31
C TRP A 41 43.06 -16.72 -1.04
N ARG A 42 44.36 -16.41 -1.24
CA ARG A 42 45.02 -16.55 -2.56
C ARG A 42 45.27 -18.00 -2.95
N ALA A 43 45.49 -18.87 -1.97
CA ALA A 43 45.53 -20.30 -2.19
C ALA A 43 44.11 -20.86 -2.06
N PRO A 44 43.61 -21.67 -3.03
CA PRO A 44 42.29 -22.30 -2.95
C PRO A 44 42.29 -23.51 -1.99
N VAL A 45 42.93 -23.37 -0.83
CA VAL A 45 43.04 -24.36 0.23
C VAL A 45 42.40 -23.78 1.48
N TYR A 46 41.28 -24.35 1.95
CA TYR A 46 40.45 -23.72 2.97
C TYR A 46 40.13 -24.64 4.15
N ARG A 47 40.29 -24.10 5.36
CA ARG A 47 39.78 -24.71 6.60
C ARG A 47 38.30 -24.37 6.78
N ILE A 48 37.44 -25.18 6.17
CA ILE A 48 35.98 -24.93 6.09
C ILE A 48 35.29 -24.90 7.47
N ASP A 49 35.94 -25.50 8.47
CA ASP A 49 35.51 -25.59 9.87
C ASP A 49 35.82 -24.34 10.71
N VAL A 50 36.65 -23.41 10.22
CA VAL A 50 37.01 -22.18 10.94
C VAL A 50 36.56 -20.91 10.23
N ALA A 51 36.31 -19.85 10.99
CA ALA A 51 36.06 -18.52 10.43
C ALA A 51 37.33 -17.99 9.74
N PRO A 52 37.23 -17.24 8.63
CA PRO A 52 35.99 -16.78 7.98
C PRO A 52 35.36 -17.79 7.00
N PHE A 53 36.01 -18.92 6.71
CA PHE A 53 35.56 -19.87 5.69
C PHE A 53 34.23 -20.54 6.03
N THR A 54 33.92 -20.70 7.32
CA THR A 54 32.61 -21.14 7.80
C THR A 54 31.45 -20.26 7.35
N GLU A 55 31.70 -19.03 6.89
CA GLU A 55 30.69 -18.05 6.45
C GLU A 55 30.37 -18.13 4.96
N VAL A 56 31.26 -18.71 4.14
CA VAL A 56 31.08 -18.84 2.68
C VAL A 56 30.76 -20.27 2.26
N PHE A 57 31.28 -21.28 2.95
CA PHE A 57 31.02 -22.68 2.61
C PHE A 57 29.76 -23.21 3.30
N VAL A 58 29.07 -24.15 2.63
CA VAL A 58 27.94 -24.88 3.23
C VAL A 58 28.49 -25.82 4.31
N GLN A 59 27.94 -25.72 5.51
CA GLN A 59 28.33 -26.55 6.65
C GLN A 59 27.47 -27.83 6.69
N ASN A 60 28.12 -28.98 6.87
CA ASN A 60 27.47 -30.25 7.15
C ASN A 60 28.33 -31.03 8.16
N ARG A 61 27.80 -32.13 8.71
CA ARG A 61 28.50 -32.94 9.73
C ARG A 61 29.92 -33.37 9.31
N TYR A 62 30.14 -33.58 8.02
CA TYR A 62 31.43 -33.98 7.46
C TYR A 62 32.46 -32.84 7.51
N TYR A 63 32.07 -31.61 7.19
CA TYR A 63 32.97 -30.43 7.23
C TYR A 63 33.06 -29.76 8.60
N THR A 64 32.11 -29.99 9.51
CA THR A 64 32.10 -29.38 10.85
C THR A 64 32.92 -30.16 11.88
N THR A 65 33.35 -31.39 11.56
CA THR A 65 34.15 -32.21 12.48
C THR A 65 35.63 -31.91 12.24
N PRO A 66 36.37 -31.36 13.22
CA PRO A 66 37.79 -31.08 13.07
C PRO A 66 38.52 -32.39 12.75
N THR A 67 39.15 -32.48 11.58
CA THR A 67 39.99 -33.63 11.23
C THR A 67 41.41 -33.32 11.70
N PRO A 68 41.98 -34.07 12.68
CA PRO A 68 43.34 -33.82 13.18
C PRO A 68 44.35 -33.88 12.03
N GLY A 69 45.19 -32.85 11.91
CA GLY A 69 46.20 -32.75 10.84
C GLY A 69 45.69 -32.31 9.46
N CYS A 70 44.42 -31.93 9.33
CA CYS A 70 43.91 -31.31 8.10
C CYS A 70 44.25 -29.81 8.09
N ASP A 71 45.22 -29.40 7.26
CA ASP A 71 45.60 -27.99 7.08
C ASP A 71 44.66 -27.23 6.13
N GLY A 72 43.66 -27.91 5.56
CA GLY A 72 42.64 -27.34 4.70
C GLY A 72 42.21 -28.32 3.60
N TYR A 73 41.01 -28.12 3.06
CA TYR A 73 40.57 -28.82 1.87
C TYR A 73 41.14 -28.12 0.65
N ASP A 74 41.94 -28.84 -0.14
CA ASP A 74 42.55 -28.35 -1.37
C ASP A 74 41.58 -28.41 -2.55
N PHE A 75 41.28 -27.26 -3.12
CA PHE A 75 40.45 -27.09 -4.31
C PHE A 75 41.25 -26.57 -5.50
N THR A 76 42.58 -26.64 -5.47
CA THR A 76 43.44 -26.16 -6.55
C THR A 76 43.06 -26.86 -7.86
N PRO A 77 42.54 -26.12 -8.86
CA PRO A 77 42.15 -26.72 -10.12
C PRO A 77 43.40 -27.17 -10.89
N PRO A 78 43.41 -28.38 -11.46
CA PRO A 78 44.48 -28.79 -12.37
C PRO A 78 44.45 -27.94 -13.65
N GLY A 79 45.59 -27.38 -14.04
CA GLY A 79 45.69 -26.53 -15.22
C GLY A 79 46.64 -25.34 -15.04
N PRO A 80 46.48 -24.27 -15.84
CA PRO A 80 47.25 -23.05 -15.69
C PRO A 80 47.06 -22.43 -14.29
N PRO A 81 48.09 -21.76 -13.72
CA PRO A 81 47.98 -21.11 -12.40
C PRO A 81 46.80 -20.14 -12.27
N ARG A 82 46.42 -19.50 -13.39
CA ARG A 82 45.29 -18.57 -13.45
C ARG A 82 43.96 -19.22 -13.05
N PHE A 83 43.74 -20.52 -13.29
CA PHE A 83 42.52 -21.20 -12.85
C PHE A 83 42.39 -21.16 -11.32
N GLY A 84 43.51 -21.38 -10.62
CA GLY A 84 43.56 -21.31 -9.15
C GLY A 84 43.29 -19.91 -8.64
N HIS A 85 43.89 -18.89 -9.27
CA HIS A 85 43.63 -17.49 -8.91
C HIS A 85 42.18 -17.07 -9.15
N GLU A 86 41.58 -17.46 -10.29
CA GLU A 86 40.19 -17.15 -10.61
C GLU A 86 39.20 -17.83 -9.65
N LEU A 87 39.46 -19.08 -9.28
CA LEU A 87 38.67 -19.79 -8.27
C LEU A 87 38.81 -19.13 -6.89
N ALA A 88 40.03 -18.82 -6.47
CA ALA A 88 40.33 -18.14 -5.21
C ALA A 88 39.64 -16.78 -5.13
N TRP A 89 39.78 -15.96 -6.18
CA TRP A 89 39.11 -14.67 -6.30
C TRP A 89 37.59 -14.80 -6.22
N TRP A 90 37.01 -15.78 -6.90
CA TRP A 90 35.56 -16.01 -6.87
C TRP A 90 35.07 -16.42 -5.48
N VAL A 91 35.77 -17.32 -4.79
CA VAL A 91 35.44 -17.73 -3.41
C VAL A 91 35.51 -16.52 -2.47
N TYR A 92 36.62 -15.76 -2.52
CA TYR A 92 36.79 -14.56 -1.73
C TYR A 92 35.70 -13.52 -2.01
N THR A 93 35.35 -13.29 -3.27
CA THR A 93 34.29 -12.34 -3.65
C THR A 93 32.92 -12.80 -3.15
N CYS A 94 32.63 -14.10 -3.22
CA CYS A 94 31.40 -14.66 -2.67
C CYS A 94 31.28 -14.46 -1.15
N TRP A 95 32.40 -14.57 -0.42
CA TRP A 95 32.49 -14.23 0.99
C TRP A 95 32.32 -12.73 1.20
N ARG A 96 33.25 -11.91 0.69
CA ARG A 96 33.33 -10.47 0.89
C ARG A 96 32.03 -9.72 0.55
N GLU A 97 31.20 -10.23 -0.35
CA GLU A 97 29.97 -9.54 -0.76
C GLU A 97 28.69 -10.33 -0.44
N GLY A 98 28.81 -11.47 0.24
CA GLY A 98 27.67 -12.33 0.54
C GLY A 98 26.89 -12.74 -0.72
N LEU A 99 27.58 -13.14 -1.80
CA LEU A 99 26.91 -13.46 -3.06
C LEU A 99 26.19 -14.82 -2.99
N ARG A 100 26.83 -15.81 -2.38
CA ARG A 100 26.30 -17.17 -2.25
C ARG A 100 27.04 -17.98 -1.18
N ARG A 101 26.41 -19.07 -0.75
CA ARG A 101 27.09 -20.16 -0.05
C ARG A 101 27.58 -21.18 -1.08
N ILE A 102 28.79 -21.69 -0.88
CA ILE A 102 29.43 -22.61 -1.81
C ILE A 102 29.43 -24.02 -1.20
N ASP A 103 28.88 -24.98 -1.93
CA ASP A 103 28.98 -26.40 -1.56
C ASP A 103 30.35 -26.94 -1.98
N PRO A 104 31.22 -27.36 -1.04
CA PRO A 104 32.56 -27.85 -1.36
C PRO A 104 32.55 -29.02 -2.35
N ALA A 105 31.54 -29.90 -2.27
CA ALA A 105 31.42 -31.03 -3.18
C ALA A 105 31.21 -30.58 -4.65
N LYS A 106 30.59 -29.40 -4.87
CA LYS A 106 30.43 -28.82 -6.20
C LYS A 106 31.75 -28.28 -6.75
N ILE A 107 32.62 -27.71 -5.90
CA ILE A 107 33.95 -27.30 -6.35
C ILE A 107 34.78 -28.51 -6.73
N VAL A 108 34.78 -29.58 -5.93
CA VAL A 108 35.50 -30.83 -6.28
C VAL A 108 34.98 -31.41 -7.60
N TRP A 109 33.66 -31.40 -7.80
CA TRP A 109 33.07 -31.91 -9.03
C TRP A 109 33.41 -31.05 -10.26
N PHE A 110 33.37 -29.73 -10.10
CA PHE A 110 33.77 -28.76 -11.11
C PHE A 110 35.25 -28.88 -11.48
N THR A 111 36.15 -28.81 -10.50
CA THR A 111 37.60 -28.86 -10.70
C THR A 111 38.05 -30.19 -11.30
N GLY A 112 37.43 -31.29 -10.89
CA GLY A 112 37.67 -32.61 -11.47
C GLY A 112 37.31 -32.72 -12.96
N ALA A 113 36.41 -31.87 -13.47
CA ALA A 113 36.02 -31.84 -14.89
C ALA A 113 36.95 -31.01 -15.78
N LEU A 114 37.76 -30.12 -15.19
CA LEU A 114 38.62 -29.19 -15.93
C LEU A 114 39.67 -29.87 -16.82
N PRO A 115 40.33 -30.99 -16.44
CA PRO A 115 41.28 -31.66 -17.32
C PRO A 115 40.66 -32.12 -18.64
N ALA A 116 39.48 -32.74 -18.59
CA ALA A 116 38.78 -33.24 -19.77
C ALA A 116 38.26 -32.08 -20.65
N ALA A 117 37.72 -31.02 -20.02
CA ALA A 117 37.30 -29.82 -20.72
C ALA A 117 38.49 -29.10 -21.40
N THR A 118 39.64 -29.02 -20.73
CA THR A 118 40.88 -28.44 -21.25
C THR A 118 41.43 -29.23 -22.44
N ALA A 119 41.43 -30.56 -22.35
CA ALA A 119 41.86 -31.42 -23.44
C ALA A 119 40.96 -31.25 -24.67
N GLU A 120 39.65 -31.11 -24.47
CA GLU A 120 38.72 -30.86 -25.57
C GLU A 120 38.88 -29.47 -26.17
N TYR A 121 39.06 -28.43 -25.36
CA TYR A 121 39.36 -27.08 -25.84
C TYR A 121 40.61 -27.07 -26.73
N ARG A 122 41.71 -27.70 -26.28
CA ARG A 122 42.93 -27.82 -27.07
C ARG A 122 42.69 -28.49 -28.42
N ARG A 123 41.90 -29.56 -28.46
CA ARG A 123 41.56 -30.23 -29.72
C ARG A 123 40.77 -29.35 -30.69
N ARG A 124 39.96 -28.42 -30.19
CA ARG A 124 39.14 -27.53 -31.04
C ARG A 124 39.86 -26.26 -31.48
N HIS A 125 40.74 -25.72 -30.64
CA HIS A 125 41.34 -24.39 -30.83
C HIS A 125 42.86 -24.41 -31.02
N ASP A 126 43.48 -25.60 -31.02
CA ASP A 126 44.92 -25.84 -31.14
C ASP A 126 45.80 -25.05 -30.15
N THR A 127 45.19 -24.59 -29.05
CA THR A 127 45.81 -23.74 -28.03
C THR A 127 45.31 -24.15 -26.66
N ALA A 128 46.13 -23.94 -25.62
CA ALA A 128 45.71 -24.22 -24.24
C ALA A 128 44.83 -23.07 -23.71
N PRO A 129 43.75 -23.37 -22.97
CA PRO A 129 42.97 -22.34 -22.29
C PRO A 129 43.86 -21.67 -21.22
N VAL A 130 43.70 -20.36 -21.06
CA VAL A 130 44.44 -19.54 -20.10
C VAL A 130 43.54 -19.14 -18.93
N SER A 131 42.24 -18.93 -19.19
CA SER A 131 41.22 -18.57 -18.20
C SER A 131 40.14 -19.64 -18.14
N LEU A 132 39.45 -19.75 -17.00
CA LEU A 132 38.23 -20.56 -16.89
C LEU A 132 37.17 -20.10 -17.90
N LEU A 133 37.18 -18.81 -18.29
CA LEU A 133 36.25 -18.26 -19.28
C LEU A 133 36.42 -18.84 -20.69
N ASP A 134 37.58 -19.41 -21.01
CA ASP A 134 37.84 -20.04 -22.31
C ASP A 134 37.04 -21.36 -22.46
N LEU A 135 36.68 -21.98 -21.33
CA LEU A 135 35.90 -23.22 -21.30
C LEU A 135 34.41 -22.91 -21.26
N SER A 136 33.61 -23.47 -22.14
CA SER A 136 32.17 -23.22 -22.11
C SER A 136 31.51 -23.90 -20.88
N VAL A 137 30.53 -23.23 -20.27
CA VAL A 137 29.76 -23.82 -19.16
C VAL A 137 29.11 -25.16 -19.55
N PRO A 138 28.48 -25.29 -20.74
CA PRO A 138 27.94 -26.58 -21.19
C PRO A 138 29.00 -27.69 -21.27
N ASP A 139 30.22 -27.37 -21.72
CA ASP A 139 31.32 -28.35 -21.79
C ASP A 139 31.74 -28.82 -20.40
N ILE A 140 31.93 -27.89 -19.46
CA ILE A 140 32.29 -28.20 -18.08
C ILE A 140 31.22 -29.12 -17.45
N VAL A 141 29.93 -28.76 -17.58
CA VAL A 141 28.82 -29.54 -17.00
C VAL A 141 28.69 -30.92 -17.65
N ARG A 142 28.93 -31.03 -18.97
CA ARG A 142 28.94 -32.30 -19.69
C ARG A 142 30.07 -33.20 -19.21
N HIS A 143 31.30 -32.70 -19.15
CA HIS A 143 32.45 -33.48 -18.64
C HIS A 143 32.28 -33.89 -17.18
N ALA A 144 31.78 -32.99 -16.34
CA ALA A 144 31.45 -33.30 -14.95
C ALA A 144 30.43 -34.44 -14.87
N THR A 145 29.39 -34.42 -15.71
CA THR A 145 28.39 -35.49 -15.79
C THR A 145 29.04 -36.82 -16.17
N VAL A 146 29.89 -36.85 -17.20
CA VAL A 146 30.57 -38.08 -17.66
C VAL A 146 31.44 -38.67 -16.54
N ILE A 147 32.21 -37.84 -15.84
CA ILE A 147 33.04 -38.29 -14.71
C ILE A 147 32.18 -38.85 -13.57
N PHE A 148 31.04 -38.21 -13.29
CA PHE A 148 30.12 -38.71 -12.26
C PHE A 148 29.58 -40.09 -12.64
N GLU A 149 29.14 -40.25 -13.88
CA GLU A 149 28.59 -41.50 -14.40
C GLU A 149 29.62 -42.63 -14.35
N GLN A 150 30.85 -42.37 -14.80
CA GLN A 150 31.96 -43.33 -14.74
C GLN A 150 32.27 -43.79 -13.30
N ARG A 151 32.22 -42.87 -12.33
CA ARG A 151 32.55 -43.18 -10.92
C ARG A 151 31.40 -43.81 -10.14
N ARG A 152 30.15 -43.51 -10.48
CA ARG A 152 28.96 -43.90 -9.71
C ARG A 152 28.08 -44.91 -10.43
N HIS A 153 28.41 -45.26 -11.68
CA HIS A 153 27.63 -46.14 -12.57
C HIS A 153 26.15 -45.73 -12.68
N ARG A 154 25.88 -44.42 -12.59
CA ARG A 154 24.55 -43.82 -12.74
C ARG A 154 24.65 -42.34 -13.07
N LEU A 155 23.61 -41.79 -13.68
CA LEU A 155 23.52 -40.35 -13.94
C LEU A 155 23.30 -39.53 -12.64
N PRO A 156 23.81 -38.29 -12.57
CA PRO A 156 23.46 -37.37 -11.50
C PRO A 156 21.98 -36.99 -11.60
N THR A 157 21.34 -36.75 -10.46
CA THR A 157 19.93 -36.32 -10.47
C THR A 157 19.81 -34.94 -11.13
N PRO A 158 18.65 -34.61 -11.76
CA PRO A 158 18.45 -33.33 -12.41
C PRO A 158 18.74 -32.13 -11.50
N ALA A 159 18.28 -32.18 -10.24
CA ALA A 159 18.55 -31.13 -9.25
C ALA A 159 20.05 -31.00 -8.92
N TYR A 160 20.77 -32.12 -8.81
CA TYR A 160 22.20 -32.10 -8.52
C TYR A 160 23.02 -31.51 -9.68
N ARG A 161 22.68 -31.88 -10.93
CA ARG A 161 23.28 -31.30 -12.15
C ARG A 161 22.95 -29.81 -12.27
N HIS A 162 21.69 -29.42 -12.05
CA HIS A 162 21.26 -28.02 -12.09
C HIS A 162 22.05 -27.16 -11.09
N ASN A 163 22.28 -27.65 -9.87
CA ASN A 163 23.07 -26.94 -8.86
C ASN A 163 24.54 -26.77 -9.26
N LEU A 164 25.14 -27.76 -9.94
CA LEU A 164 26.47 -27.60 -10.52
C LEU A 164 26.47 -26.53 -11.60
N GLN A 165 25.57 -26.64 -12.59
CA GLN A 165 25.46 -25.68 -13.68
C GLN A 165 25.31 -24.26 -13.14
N TRP A 166 24.38 -24.03 -12.20
CA TRP A 166 24.18 -22.73 -11.58
C TRP A 166 25.43 -22.20 -10.85
N THR A 167 26.21 -23.09 -10.24
CA THR A 167 27.48 -22.73 -9.59
C THR A 167 28.51 -22.26 -10.61
N VAL A 168 28.67 -23.00 -11.71
CA VAL A 168 29.62 -22.69 -12.79
C VAL A 168 29.17 -21.43 -13.53
N GLU A 169 27.89 -21.29 -13.87
CA GLU A 169 27.32 -20.07 -14.48
C GLU A 169 27.58 -18.83 -13.62
N HIS A 170 27.42 -18.93 -12.30
CA HIS A 170 27.69 -17.82 -11.40
C HIS A 170 29.17 -17.41 -11.43
N LEU A 171 30.10 -18.38 -11.38
CA LEU A 171 31.53 -18.14 -11.52
C LEU A 171 31.87 -17.47 -12.85
N HIS A 172 31.39 -18.03 -13.96
CA HIS A 172 31.64 -17.50 -15.30
C HIS A 172 31.08 -16.10 -15.46
N THR A 173 29.85 -15.86 -15.00
CA THR A 173 29.22 -14.54 -15.09
C THR A 173 30.02 -13.51 -14.28
N LEU A 174 30.39 -13.83 -13.04
CA LEU A 174 31.15 -12.91 -12.19
C LEU A 174 32.53 -12.58 -12.77
N LEU A 175 33.26 -13.59 -13.26
CA LEU A 175 34.54 -13.40 -13.95
C LEU A 175 34.36 -12.56 -15.22
N ALA A 176 33.46 -12.97 -16.12
CA ALA A 176 33.27 -12.30 -17.41
C ALA A 176 32.91 -10.83 -17.24
N VAL A 177 32.06 -10.54 -16.26
CA VAL A 177 31.59 -9.18 -15.99
C VAL A 177 32.66 -8.33 -15.32
N ARG A 178 33.34 -8.82 -14.27
CA ARG A 178 34.23 -7.95 -13.46
C ARG A 178 35.66 -7.87 -13.94
N THR A 179 36.09 -8.82 -14.77
CA THR A 179 37.50 -8.96 -15.17
C THR A 179 37.75 -8.60 -16.64
N ALA A 180 36.69 -8.31 -17.40
CA ALA A 180 36.81 -7.85 -18.78
C ALA A 180 36.66 -6.32 -18.89
N ALA A 181 37.35 -5.75 -19.88
CA ALA A 181 37.28 -4.31 -20.19
C ALA A 181 35.97 -3.91 -20.90
N ALA A 182 35.14 -4.87 -21.30
CA ALA A 182 33.88 -4.59 -21.99
C ALA A 182 32.92 -3.80 -21.07
N PRO A 183 32.13 -2.88 -21.64
CA PRO A 183 31.18 -2.10 -20.87
C PRO A 183 30.11 -3.01 -20.28
N TRP A 184 29.59 -2.66 -19.10
CA TRP A 184 28.62 -3.49 -18.36
C TRP A 184 27.36 -3.87 -19.17
N TRP A 185 26.96 -3.04 -20.13
CA TRP A 185 25.75 -3.26 -20.92
C TRP A 185 25.95 -4.22 -22.09
N SER A 186 27.19 -4.60 -22.45
CA SER A 186 27.42 -5.50 -23.60
C SER A 186 27.02 -6.95 -23.34
N TYR A 187 26.86 -7.32 -22.07
CA TYR A 187 26.45 -8.68 -21.69
C TYR A 187 24.95 -8.87 -21.83
N ASP A 188 24.54 -10.12 -22.05
CA ASP A 188 23.12 -10.48 -22.15
C ASP A 188 22.42 -10.72 -20.80
N THR A 189 23.16 -10.66 -19.70
CA THR A 189 22.63 -10.86 -18.36
C THR A 189 23.14 -9.75 -17.47
N TRP A 190 22.21 -8.96 -16.92
CA TRP A 190 22.52 -7.89 -15.97
C TRP A 190 21.93 -8.24 -14.60
N ASP A 191 22.79 -8.31 -13.59
CA ASP A 191 22.43 -8.56 -12.19
C ASP A 191 23.16 -7.55 -11.31
N LEU A 192 22.39 -6.70 -10.62
CA LEU A 192 22.91 -5.65 -9.73
C LEU A 192 23.77 -6.20 -8.58
N ARG A 193 23.59 -7.48 -8.23
CA ARG A 193 24.37 -8.14 -7.18
C ARG A 193 25.72 -8.63 -7.68
N ILE A 194 25.87 -8.79 -8.99
CA ILE A 194 27.05 -9.37 -9.64
C ILE A 194 27.87 -8.26 -10.30
N ASP A 195 27.26 -7.29 -10.99
CA ASP A 195 27.99 -6.21 -11.65
C ASP A 195 27.84 -4.87 -10.89
N PRO A 196 28.86 -4.43 -10.13
CA PRO A 196 28.82 -3.15 -9.42
C PRO A 196 28.91 -1.94 -10.36
N ARG A 197 29.27 -2.13 -11.65
CA ARG A 197 29.38 -1.05 -12.63
C ARG A 197 28.03 -0.58 -13.16
N ILE A 198 26.97 -1.37 -12.97
CA ILE A 198 25.61 -0.98 -13.36
C ILE A 198 25.18 0.18 -12.44
N PRO A 199 24.73 1.32 -13.00
CA PRO A 199 24.22 2.44 -12.21
C PRO A 199 23.05 2.01 -11.32
N GLN A 200 23.14 2.31 -10.03
CA GLN A 200 22.17 1.92 -9.01
C GLN A 200 21.76 3.13 -8.17
N ARG A 201 20.48 3.19 -7.80
CA ARG A 201 20.03 4.11 -6.75
C ARG A 201 20.52 3.62 -5.39
N GLU A 202 20.59 4.53 -4.42
CA GLU A 202 20.92 4.21 -3.03
C GLU A 202 20.10 3.03 -2.49
N HIS A 203 18.81 2.99 -2.88
CA HIS A 203 17.86 1.91 -2.58
C HIS A 203 17.09 1.49 -3.84
N GLU A 204 17.54 0.39 -4.45
CA GLU A 204 16.89 -0.16 -5.65
C GLU A 204 15.88 -1.26 -5.27
N PRO A 205 14.57 -1.08 -5.55
CA PRO A 205 13.58 -2.10 -5.23
C PRO A 205 13.75 -3.32 -6.14
N HIS A 206 13.53 -4.51 -5.57
CA HIS A 206 13.71 -5.78 -6.26
C HIS A 206 15.09 -5.96 -6.92
N HIS A 207 16.15 -5.48 -6.26
CA HIS A 207 17.54 -5.62 -6.71
C HIS A 207 17.95 -7.09 -6.96
N GLU A 208 17.21 -8.07 -6.43
CA GLU A 208 17.44 -9.50 -6.68
C GLU A 208 17.03 -9.97 -8.08
N ARG A 209 16.26 -9.18 -8.84
CA ARG A 209 15.82 -9.56 -10.17
C ARG A 209 16.98 -9.45 -11.16
N VAL A 210 17.05 -10.41 -12.07
CA VAL A 210 18.03 -10.43 -13.15
C VAL A 210 17.36 -10.00 -14.45
N LEU A 211 17.95 -9.06 -15.16
CA LEU A 211 17.56 -8.69 -16.52
C LEU A 211 18.26 -9.65 -17.49
N LYS A 212 17.49 -10.34 -18.34
CA LYS A 212 18.00 -11.32 -19.29
C LYS A 212 17.60 -10.94 -20.71
N LEU A 213 18.59 -10.77 -21.58
CA LEU A 213 18.46 -10.40 -22.99
C LEU A 213 18.70 -11.61 -23.92
N ALA A 214 19.55 -12.57 -23.53
CA ALA A 214 19.97 -13.70 -24.39
C ALA A 214 18.80 -14.47 -25.07
N GLY A 215 17.67 -14.61 -24.39
CA GLY A 215 16.49 -15.34 -24.91
C GLY A 215 15.50 -14.50 -25.70
N ILE A 216 15.82 -13.24 -26.01
CA ILE A 216 14.93 -12.35 -26.76
C ILE A 216 15.26 -12.46 -28.24
N GLU A 217 14.28 -12.88 -29.03
CA GLU A 217 14.32 -12.87 -30.49
C GLU A 217 13.22 -11.94 -31.01
N PRO A 218 13.37 -11.32 -32.18
CA PRO A 218 14.56 -11.35 -33.06
C PRO A 218 15.74 -10.49 -32.56
N PRO A 219 16.94 -10.59 -33.16
CA PRO A 219 18.14 -9.89 -32.68
C PRO A 219 17.97 -8.36 -32.63
N TRP A 220 17.28 -7.75 -33.59
CA TRP A 220 17.04 -6.30 -33.57
C TRP A 220 16.25 -5.85 -32.34
N LEU A 221 15.34 -6.68 -31.82
CA LEU A 221 14.57 -6.38 -30.62
C LEU A 221 15.43 -6.52 -29.37
N ARG A 222 16.29 -7.55 -29.33
CA ARG A 222 17.27 -7.74 -28.24
C ARG A 222 18.19 -6.52 -28.12
N GLU A 223 18.79 -6.10 -29.22
CA GLU A 223 19.70 -4.96 -29.26
C GLU A 223 18.98 -3.64 -29.00
N GLY A 224 17.79 -3.45 -29.57
CA GLY A 224 16.94 -2.29 -29.28
C GLY A 224 16.58 -2.18 -27.80
N LEU A 225 16.19 -3.30 -27.17
CA LEU A 225 15.93 -3.34 -25.73
C LEU A 225 17.21 -3.13 -24.91
N ARG A 226 18.36 -3.66 -25.33
CA ARG A 226 19.66 -3.40 -24.68
C ARG A 226 19.97 -1.90 -24.70
N PHE A 227 19.84 -1.26 -25.85
CA PHE A 227 20.03 0.18 -26.01
C PHE A 227 19.05 0.99 -25.16
N TRP A 228 17.76 0.66 -25.19
CA TRP A 228 16.77 1.37 -24.41
C TRP A 228 16.98 1.22 -22.90
N MET A 229 17.18 -0.02 -22.43
CA MET A 229 17.35 -0.28 -21.00
C MET A 229 18.67 0.31 -20.48
N ARG A 230 19.77 0.26 -21.23
CA ARG A 230 21.04 0.86 -20.79
C ARG A 230 20.90 2.38 -20.60
N THR A 231 20.26 3.06 -21.56
CA THR A 231 20.06 4.51 -21.50
C THR A 231 19.12 4.87 -20.34
N ALA A 232 18.00 4.15 -20.22
CA ALA A 232 17.03 4.41 -19.16
C ALA A 232 17.58 4.15 -17.74
N ILE A 233 18.47 3.18 -17.56
CA ILE A 233 19.14 2.91 -16.27
C ILE A 233 20.20 3.97 -15.99
N THR A 234 21.04 4.29 -16.98
CA THR A 234 22.14 5.26 -16.84
C THR A 234 21.61 6.64 -16.44
N HIS A 235 20.52 7.09 -17.07
CA HIS A 235 19.89 8.38 -16.75
C HIS A 235 18.81 8.28 -15.66
N GLN A 236 18.74 7.15 -14.94
CA GLN A 236 17.79 6.91 -13.86
C GLN A 236 16.31 7.18 -14.23
N LEU A 237 15.95 7.02 -15.50
CA LEU A 237 14.57 7.16 -16.00
C LEU A 237 13.67 6.03 -15.51
N PHE A 238 14.22 4.83 -15.36
CA PHE A 238 13.50 3.65 -14.87
C PHE A 238 14.08 3.13 -13.57
N THR A 239 13.20 2.64 -12.70
CA THR A 239 13.60 1.71 -11.65
C THR A 239 13.99 0.38 -12.27
N TRP A 240 14.85 -0.37 -11.60
CA TRP A 240 15.29 -1.71 -12.01
C TRP A 240 14.10 -2.63 -12.28
N THR A 241 13.06 -2.56 -11.43
CA THR A 241 11.83 -3.33 -11.64
C THR A 241 11.17 -3.05 -12.98
N THR A 242 11.14 -1.79 -13.39
CA THR A 242 10.53 -1.34 -14.63
C THR A 242 11.35 -1.82 -15.81
N ALA A 243 12.68 -1.69 -15.75
CA ALA A 243 13.57 -2.16 -16.80
C ALA A 243 13.43 -3.69 -17.02
N VAL A 244 13.53 -4.48 -15.95
CA VAL A 244 13.38 -5.94 -16.03
C VAL A 244 11.98 -6.32 -16.54
N ALA A 245 10.92 -5.68 -16.04
CA ALA A 245 9.55 -5.99 -16.45
C ALA A 245 9.27 -5.66 -17.93
N ARG A 246 9.73 -4.50 -18.41
CA ARG A 246 9.56 -4.11 -19.82
C ARG A 246 10.32 -5.06 -20.74
N CYS A 247 11.59 -5.30 -20.43
CA CYS A 247 12.43 -6.21 -21.21
C CYS A 247 11.80 -7.60 -21.36
N GLN A 248 11.32 -8.18 -20.25
CA GLN A 248 10.67 -9.50 -20.26
C GLN A 248 9.32 -9.50 -21.01
N THR A 249 8.52 -8.44 -20.83
CA THR A 249 7.20 -8.32 -21.46
C THR A 249 7.32 -8.14 -22.97
N LEU A 250 8.16 -7.20 -23.44
CA LEU A 250 8.37 -6.99 -24.88
C LEU A 250 8.99 -8.22 -25.55
N GLY A 251 10.04 -8.81 -24.96
CA GLY A 251 10.64 -10.03 -25.52
C GLY A 251 9.64 -11.19 -25.62
N ARG A 252 8.79 -11.38 -24.61
CA ARG A 252 7.79 -12.45 -24.61
C ARG A 252 6.68 -12.25 -25.65
N HIS A 253 6.20 -11.02 -25.82
CA HIS A 253 5.00 -10.75 -26.62
C HIS A 253 5.34 -10.20 -28.00
N LEU A 254 6.06 -9.08 -28.06
CA LEU A 254 6.47 -8.48 -29.35
C LEU A 254 7.48 -9.37 -30.06
N GLY A 255 8.46 -9.91 -29.32
CA GLY A 255 9.47 -10.81 -29.89
C GLY A 255 8.89 -12.08 -30.50
N ARG A 256 8.00 -12.75 -29.76
CA ARG A 256 7.30 -13.94 -30.26
C ARG A 256 6.39 -13.63 -31.46
N PHE A 257 5.68 -12.50 -31.44
CA PHE A 257 4.86 -12.07 -32.57
C PHE A 257 5.70 -11.78 -33.80
N ALA A 258 6.83 -11.08 -33.65
CA ALA A 258 7.75 -10.79 -34.74
C ALA A 258 8.32 -12.08 -35.36
N LEU A 259 8.72 -13.05 -34.52
CA LEU A 259 9.19 -14.35 -34.98
C LEU A 259 8.12 -15.13 -35.76
N ALA A 260 6.89 -15.18 -35.25
CA ALA A 260 5.80 -15.91 -35.88
C ALA A 260 5.35 -15.31 -37.22
N ASN A 261 5.54 -14.00 -37.41
CA ASN A 261 5.15 -13.27 -38.63
C ASN A 261 6.34 -12.90 -39.52
N ASN A 262 7.51 -13.49 -39.29
CA ASN A 262 8.72 -13.32 -40.09
C ASN A 262 9.26 -11.86 -40.17
N TYR A 263 9.11 -11.08 -39.09
CA TYR A 263 9.71 -9.75 -38.94
C TYR A 263 11.10 -9.83 -38.30
N LEU A 264 12.04 -10.51 -38.97
CA LEU A 264 13.31 -10.93 -38.37
C LEU A 264 14.42 -9.88 -38.48
N ASP A 265 14.42 -9.07 -39.54
CA ASP A 265 15.58 -8.25 -39.91
C ASP A 265 15.32 -6.73 -39.87
N ASP A 266 14.10 -6.29 -40.21
CA ASP A 266 13.75 -4.86 -40.22
C ASP A 266 13.12 -4.42 -38.88
N PRO A 267 13.84 -3.64 -38.04
CA PRO A 267 13.30 -3.14 -36.78
C PRO A 267 12.11 -2.21 -36.94
N LEU A 268 11.93 -1.60 -38.11
CA LEU A 268 10.80 -0.70 -38.37
C LEU A 268 9.52 -1.44 -38.72
N ILE A 269 9.61 -2.74 -39.08
CA ILE A 269 8.55 -3.63 -39.58
C ILE A 269 7.96 -3.15 -40.92
N ALA A 270 7.56 -1.90 -41.02
CA ALA A 270 7.15 -1.20 -42.22
C ALA A 270 7.38 0.31 -42.06
N THR A 271 7.82 0.97 -43.14
CA THR A 271 7.87 2.45 -43.22
C THR A 271 6.56 3.04 -43.76
N ASP A 272 5.77 2.24 -44.48
CA ASP A 272 4.42 2.60 -44.91
C ASP A 272 3.47 2.69 -43.69
N PRO A 273 2.88 3.86 -43.41
CA PRO A 273 2.04 4.05 -42.23
C PRO A 273 0.81 3.15 -42.15
N ASP A 274 0.24 2.75 -43.29
CA ASP A 274 -0.96 1.93 -43.34
C ASP A 274 -0.64 0.45 -43.11
N ARG A 275 0.42 -0.06 -43.75
CA ARG A 275 0.96 -1.38 -43.44
C ARG A 275 1.41 -1.49 -41.98
N LEU A 276 2.12 -0.49 -41.46
CA LEU A 276 2.57 -0.47 -40.06
C LEU A 276 1.37 -0.60 -39.10
N ARG A 277 0.30 0.15 -39.38
CA ARG A 277 -0.92 0.13 -38.57
C ARG A 277 -1.64 -1.21 -38.65
N ALA A 278 -1.71 -1.81 -39.84
CA ALA A 278 -2.28 -3.15 -40.01
C ALA A 278 -1.53 -4.17 -39.15
N VAL A 279 -0.19 -4.16 -39.17
CA VAL A 279 0.62 -5.10 -38.37
C VAL A 279 0.37 -4.92 -36.86
N PHE A 280 0.27 -3.69 -36.36
CA PHE A 280 0.01 -3.47 -34.93
C PHE A 280 -1.44 -3.70 -34.52
N LEU A 281 -2.38 -3.73 -35.47
CA LEU A 281 -3.73 -4.26 -35.24
C LEU A 281 -3.72 -5.79 -35.15
N ASP A 282 -2.96 -6.48 -35.99
CA ASP A 282 -2.77 -7.93 -35.91
C ASP A 282 -2.08 -8.32 -34.60
N PHE A 283 -1.08 -7.54 -34.17
CA PHE A 283 -0.46 -7.72 -32.86
C PHE A 283 -1.47 -7.55 -31.72
N LEU A 284 -2.38 -6.57 -31.82
CA LEU A 284 -3.43 -6.39 -30.82
C LEU A 284 -4.44 -7.55 -30.81
N ALA A 285 -4.77 -8.10 -31.98
CA ALA A 285 -5.60 -9.30 -32.10
C ALA A 285 -4.89 -10.51 -31.46
N TYR A 286 -3.60 -10.69 -31.73
CA TYR A 286 -2.75 -11.70 -31.08
C TYR A 286 -2.78 -11.57 -29.55
N LEU A 287 -2.58 -10.37 -29.00
CA LEU A 287 -2.62 -10.17 -27.53
C LEU A 287 -3.96 -10.55 -26.90
N ARG A 288 -5.05 -10.47 -27.67
CA ARG A 288 -6.40 -10.84 -27.23
C ARG A 288 -6.73 -12.32 -27.50
N SER A 289 -5.86 -13.06 -28.18
CA SER A 289 -6.03 -14.47 -28.45
C SER A 289 -5.51 -15.35 -27.29
N PRO A 290 -5.92 -16.63 -27.23
CA PRO A 290 -5.37 -17.59 -26.28
C PRO A 290 -3.87 -17.86 -26.47
N GLU A 291 -3.32 -17.64 -27.67
CA GLU A 291 -1.92 -17.93 -28.00
C GLU A 291 -0.92 -17.02 -27.29
N ALA A 292 -1.37 -15.82 -26.87
CA ALA A 292 -0.55 -14.86 -26.15
C ALA A 292 -0.29 -15.23 -24.68
N THR A 293 -0.88 -16.30 -24.16
CA THR A 293 -0.69 -16.75 -22.77
C THR A 293 -0.53 -18.27 -22.68
N THR A 294 0.34 -18.73 -21.78
CA THR A 294 0.45 -20.17 -21.45
C THR A 294 -0.62 -20.63 -20.46
N LYS A 295 -1.36 -19.69 -19.87
CA LYS A 295 -2.50 -19.98 -18.98
C LYS A 295 -3.77 -20.12 -19.79
N SER A 296 -4.71 -20.94 -19.30
CA SER A 296 -6.06 -21.06 -19.86
C SER A 296 -6.75 -19.70 -19.98
N GLY A 297 -7.36 -19.42 -21.14
CA GLY A 297 -8.05 -18.17 -21.44
C GLY A 297 -7.19 -17.17 -22.21
N THR A 298 -7.49 -15.88 -22.06
CA THR A 298 -6.80 -14.78 -22.76
C THR A 298 -6.15 -13.82 -21.77
N LEU A 299 -5.26 -12.95 -22.27
CA LEU A 299 -4.71 -11.88 -21.44
C LEU A 299 -5.83 -10.95 -20.96
N SER A 300 -5.75 -10.50 -19.70
CA SER A 300 -6.68 -9.50 -19.20
C SER A 300 -6.55 -8.18 -19.98
N ASN A 301 -7.65 -7.45 -20.16
CA ASN A 301 -7.65 -6.14 -20.83
C ASN A 301 -6.61 -5.16 -20.25
N TYR A 302 -6.34 -5.24 -18.94
CA TYR A 302 -5.30 -4.44 -18.30
C TYR A 302 -3.90 -4.80 -18.80
N LEU A 303 -3.59 -6.09 -18.90
CA LEU A 303 -2.28 -6.54 -19.36
C LEU A 303 -2.10 -6.25 -20.86
N VAL A 304 -3.15 -6.40 -21.67
CA VAL A 304 -3.14 -5.97 -23.09
C VAL A 304 -2.82 -4.49 -23.20
N ALA A 305 -3.51 -3.64 -22.42
CA ALA A 305 -3.26 -2.20 -22.37
C ALA A 305 -1.83 -1.85 -21.95
N GLU A 306 -1.30 -2.55 -20.95
CA GLU A 306 0.08 -2.36 -20.47
C GLU A 306 1.11 -2.75 -21.54
N ILE A 307 0.90 -3.86 -22.26
CA ILE A 307 1.77 -4.28 -23.36
C ILE A 307 1.74 -3.25 -24.50
N GLN A 308 0.55 -2.80 -24.92
CA GLN A 308 0.41 -1.74 -25.93
C GLN A 308 1.20 -0.49 -25.53
N TYR A 309 1.04 -0.03 -24.28
CA TYR A 309 1.77 1.12 -23.77
C TYR A 309 3.29 0.91 -23.81
N GLN A 310 3.78 -0.25 -23.40
CA GLN A 310 5.22 -0.53 -23.38
C GLN A 310 5.81 -0.60 -24.79
N VAL A 311 5.09 -1.18 -25.74
CA VAL A 311 5.49 -1.21 -27.16
C VAL A 311 5.46 0.19 -27.77
N GLN A 312 4.43 1.01 -27.48
CA GLN A 312 4.42 2.42 -27.90
C GLN A 312 5.63 3.17 -27.34
N ALA A 313 5.91 3.00 -26.05
CA ALA A 313 7.02 3.68 -25.38
C ALA A 313 8.38 3.25 -25.94
N PHE A 314 8.53 1.98 -26.35
CA PHE A 314 9.72 1.51 -27.04
C PHE A 314 9.93 2.23 -28.36
N TYR A 315 8.96 2.18 -29.29
CA TYR A 315 9.12 2.83 -30.60
C TYR A 315 9.23 4.36 -30.51
N THR A 316 8.55 4.99 -29.56
CA THR A 316 8.67 6.43 -29.31
C THR A 316 10.09 6.76 -28.83
N PHE A 317 10.64 5.98 -27.90
CA PHE A 317 12.02 6.15 -27.46
C PHE A 317 13.02 5.96 -28.60
N MET A 318 12.84 4.91 -29.42
CA MET A 318 13.71 4.67 -30.57
C MET A 318 13.61 5.79 -31.60
N HIS A 319 12.44 6.40 -31.78
CA HIS A 319 12.24 7.56 -32.65
C HIS A 319 13.02 8.78 -32.14
N ASP A 320 12.87 9.09 -30.86
CA ASP A 320 13.53 10.25 -30.25
C ASP A 320 15.06 10.13 -30.22
N HIS A 321 15.59 8.90 -30.36
CA HIS A 321 17.02 8.59 -30.32
C HIS A 321 17.51 7.90 -31.61
N GLY A 322 16.86 8.08 -32.77
CA GLY A 322 17.10 7.26 -33.96
C GLY A 322 18.57 7.14 -34.40
N ALA A 323 19.33 8.24 -34.38
CA ALA A 323 20.76 8.25 -34.72
C ALA A 323 21.62 7.48 -33.70
N GLU A 324 21.37 7.67 -32.40
CA GLU A 324 22.07 6.98 -31.32
C GLU A 324 21.68 5.51 -31.24
N ALA A 325 20.42 5.19 -31.51
CA ALA A 325 19.91 3.83 -31.60
C ALA A 325 20.59 3.08 -32.75
N ALA A 326 20.76 3.71 -33.91
CA ALA A 326 21.48 3.11 -35.02
C ALA A 326 22.93 2.77 -34.67
N ALA A 327 23.65 3.71 -34.03
CA ALA A 327 25.02 3.48 -33.57
C ALA A 327 25.09 2.43 -32.44
N GLY A 328 24.18 2.51 -31.47
CA GLY A 328 24.18 1.69 -30.26
C GLY A 328 23.72 0.25 -30.47
N THR A 329 22.91 -0.01 -31.51
CA THR A 329 22.44 -1.36 -31.88
C THR A 329 23.19 -1.95 -33.08
N GLY A 330 23.98 -1.14 -33.80
CA GLY A 330 24.61 -1.53 -35.05
C GLY A 330 23.66 -1.66 -36.24
N ASN A 331 22.40 -1.23 -36.12
CA ASN A 331 21.41 -1.30 -37.19
C ASN A 331 21.03 0.09 -37.72
N SER A 332 21.48 0.42 -38.95
CA SER A 332 21.25 1.73 -39.57
C SER A 332 19.79 2.07 -39.81
N ARG A 333 18.89 1.07 -39.90
CA ARG A 333 17.44 1.25 -40.13
C ARG A 333 16.77 2.13 -39.09
N TRP A 334 17.29 2.21 -37.86
CA TRP A 334 16.76 3.11 -36.84
C TRP A 334 16.84 4.60 -37.22
N LYS A 335 17.67 4.99 -38.20
CA LYS A 335 17.69 6.36 -38.73
C LYS A 335 16.45 6.69 -39.56
N ASP A 336 15.80 5.68 -40.12
CA ASP A 336 14.64 5.83 -41.00
C ASP A 336 13.31 5.76 -40.22
N ILE A 337 13.37 5.70 -38.88
CA ILE A 337 12.17 5.65 -38.04
C ILE A 337 11.34 6.93 -38.21
N GLY A 338 10.06 6.76 -38.52
CA GLY A 338 9.17 7.87 -38.83
C GLY A 338 8.25 8.24 -37.67
N ILE A 339 7.58 9.38 -37.80
CA ILE A 339 6.55 9.84 -36.84
C ILE A 339 5.43 8.80 -36.70
N SER A 340 5.12 8.02 -37.74
CA SER A 340 4.11 6.95 -37.67
C SER A 340 4.41 5.90 -36.60
N HIS A 341 5.68 5.67 -36.25
CA HIS A 341 6.09 4.76 -35.17
C HIS A 341 5.79 5.32 -33.77
N THR A 342 5.57 6.64 -33.62
CA THR A 342 5.12 7.27 -32.37
C THR A 342 3.60 7.16 -32.16
N ARG A 343 2.86 6.60 -33.14
CA ARG A 343 1.42 6.39 -33.08
C ARG A 343 0.99 5.07 -33.74
N LEU A 344 1.33 3.95 -33.10
CA LEU A 344 1.07 2.60 -33.61
C LEU A 344 -0.41 2.23 -33.64
N TRP A 345 -1.22 2.81 -32.73
CA TRP A 345 -2.66 2.57 -32.66
C TRP A 345 -3.45 3.87 -32.80
N ALA A 346 -4.58 3.79 -33.51
CA ALA A 346 -5.55 4.88 -33.53
C ALA A 346 -6.15 5.11 -32.12
N PRO A 347 -6.59 6.33 -31.78
CA PRO A 347 -7.15 6.64 -30.47
C PRO A 347 -8.33 5.76 -30.05
N ALA A 348 -9.09 5.24 -31.01
CA ALA A 348 -10.20 4.30 -30.77
C ALA A 348 -9.73 2.94 -30.19
N TYR A 349 -8.51 2.51 -30.51
CA TYR A 349 -7.91 1.25 -30.06
C TYR A 349 -6.93 1.42 -28.91
N LEU A 350 -6.65 2.67 -28.53
CA LEU A 350 -5.96 2.94 -27.28
C LEU A 350 -6.84 2.43 -26.13
N PRO A 351 -6.24 1.78 -25.12
CA PRO A 351 -6.99 1.31 -23.98
C PRO A 351 -7.72 2.51 -23.37
N ARG A 352 -9.06 2.48 -23.42
CA ARG A 352 -9.86 3.44 -22.67
C ARG A 352 -9.38 3.34 -21.22
N LYS A 353 -9.07 4.48 -20.60
CA LYS A 353 -8.91 4.57 -19.13
C LYS A 353 -10.28 4.36 -18.49
N THR A 354 -10.99 3.26 -18.80
CA THR A 354 -12.11 2.79 -18.02
C THR A 354 -11.51 2.39 -16.68
N ARG A 355 -11.55 3.35 -15.76
CA ARG A 355 -11.25 3.17 -14.35
C ARG A 355 -12.17 2.04 -13.90
N ARG A 356 -11.67 0.80 -13.86
CA ARG A 356 -12.34 -0.22 -13.06
C ARG A 356 -12.31 0.31 -11.64
N THR A 357 -13.47 0.74 -11.17
CA THR A 357 -13.76 0.90 -9.75
C THR A 357 -13.64 -0.49 -9.15
N ARG A 358 -12.41 -0.93 -8.91
CA ARG A 358 -12.19 -2.12 -8.10
C ARG A 358 -12.69 -1.70 -6.73
N GLU A 359 -13.77 -2.32 -6.26
CA GLU A 359 -14.23 -2.12 -4.88
C GLU A 359 -13.01 -2.28 -3.98
N LEU A 360 -12.68 -1.21 -3.27
CA LEU A 360 -11.56 -1.24 -2.36
C LEU A 360 -11.96 -2.16 -1.22
N THR A 361 -11.25 -3.26 -1.07
CA THR A 361 -11.44 -4.14 0.07
C THR A 361 -10.43 -3.72 1.13
N TRP A 362 -10.86 -3.04 2.18
CA TRP A 362 -10.06 -2.86 3.39
C TRP A 362 -10.47 -3.93 4.41
N TYR A 363 -9.64 -4.12 5.44
CA TYR A 363 -10.02 -4.90 6.61
C TYR A 363 -10.80 -4.02 7.57
N SER A 364 -11.92 -4.53 8.12
CA SER A 364 -12.55 -3.87 9.27
C SER A 364 -11.62 -3.93 10.48
N THR A 365 -11.83 -3.06 11.49
CA THR A 365 -11.06 -3.09 12.73
C THR A 365 -11.11 -4.47 13.40
N ALA A 366 -12.27 -5.12 13.39
CA ALA A 366 -12.44 -6.47 13.95
C ALA A 366 -11.67 -7.53 13.14
N ASP A 367 -11.68 -7.45 11.81
CA ASP A 367 -10.91 -8.36 10.95
C ASP A 367 -9.41 -8.20 11.18
N LEU A 368 -8.93 -6.95 11.25
CA LEU A 368 -7.52 -6.65 11.48
C LEU A 368 -7.07 -7.18 12.85
N GLN A 369 -7.87 -7.01 13.90
CA GLN A 369 -7.59 -7.58 15.22
C GLN A 369 -7.49 -9.12 15.18
N ARG A 370 -8.42 -9.79 14.47
CA ARG A 370 -8.35 -11.25 14.29
C ARG A 370 -7.10 -11.68 13.54
N MET A 371 -6.67 -10.92 12.54
CA MET A 371 -5.42 -11.18 11.82
C MET A 371 -4.20 -10.96 12.73
N LEU A 372 -4.17 -9.90 13.52
CA LEU A 372 -3.07 -9.60 14.44
C LEU A 372 -2.80 -10.74 15.45
N ALA A 373 -3.85 -11.45 15.88
CA ALA A 373 -3.73 -12.61 16.77
C ALA A 373 -2.91 -13.77 16.19
N TYR A 374 -2.73 -13.83 14.86
CA TYR A 374 -1.94 -14.88 14.19
C TYR A 374 -0.46 -14.50 13.98
N LEU A 375 -0.06 -13.24 14.22
CA LEU A 375 1.35 -12.85 14.10
C LEU A 375 2.31 -13.65 14.98
N PRO A 376 1.95 -14.07 16.21
CA PRO A 376 2.81 -14.94 17.01
C PRO A 376 3.12 -16.28 16.34
N VAL A 377 2.19 -16.84 15.55
CA VAL A 377 2.44 -18.08 14.76
C VAL A 377 3.53 -17.83 13.73
N LEU A 378 3.51 -16.66 13.07
CA LEU A 378 4.54 -16.30 12.10
C LEU A 378 5.90 -16.08 12.76
N ALA A 379 5.92 -15.46 13.94
CA ALA A 379 7.14 -15.07 14.63
C ALA A 379 7.83 -16.20 15.39
N ALA A 380 7.07 -17.11 16.01
CA ALA A 380 7.60 -18.19 16.86
C ALA A 380 8.46 -19.17 16.06
N ASP A 381 9.46 -19.75 16.72
CA ASP A 381 10.36 -20.74 16.11
C ASP A 381 9.59 -21.97 15.64
N THR A 382 10.11 -22.69 14.63
CA THR A 382 9.42 -23.83 14.02
C THR A 382 9.15 -24.99 14.98
N GLU A 383 9.93 -25.09 16.04
CA GLU A 383 9.78 -26.09 17.10
C GLU A 383 8.77 -25.67 18.17
N GLN A 384 8.46 -24.38 18.29
CA GLN A 384 7.53 -23.86 19.27
C GLN A 384 6.07 -24.09 18.84
N ARG A 385 5.21 -24.33 19.84
CA ARG A 385 3.76 -24.44 19.66
C ARG A 385 3.09 -23.17 20.19
N VAL A 386 2.33 -22.51 19.33
CA VAL A 386 1.59 -21.29 19.64
C VAL A 386 0.12 -21.65 19.88
N VAL A 387 -0.37 -21.29 21.06
CA VAL A 387 -1.78 -21.46 21.44
C VAL A 387 -2.54 -20.21 21.05
N LEU A 388 -3.55 -20.36 20.19
CA LEU A 388 -4.45 -19.31 19.76
C LEU A 388 -5.83 -19.52 20.36
N THR A 389 -6.35 -18.50 21.04
CA THR A 389 -7.73 -18.45 21.49
C THR A 389 -8.55 -17.62 20.50
N HIS A 390 -9.48 -18.27 19.82
CA HIS A 390 -10.36 -17.62 18.85
C HIS A 390 -11.49 -16.86 19.57
N PRO A 391 -12.11 -15.86 18.91
CA PRO A 391 -13.20 -15.08 19.52
C PRO A 391 -14.45 -15.90 19.92
N ASP A 392 -14.63 -17.08 19.34
CA ASP A 392 -15.70 -18.04 19.66
C ASP A 392 -15.35 -18.97 20.85
N GLY A 393 -14.16 -18.80 21.45
CA GLY A 393 -13.65 -19.62 22.53
C GLY A 393 -12.95 -20.90 22.07
N GLN A 394 -12.88 -21.18 20.77
CA GLN A 394 -12.12 -22.30 20.24
C GLN A 394 -10.62 -22.08 20.54
N ILE A 395 -9.90 -23.16 20.85
CA ILE A 395 -8.45 -23.13 20.99
C ILE A 395 -7.83 -23.86 19.80
N SER A 396 -6.83 -23.25 19.17
CA SER A 396 -6.02 -23.87 18.13
C SER A 396 -4.55 -23.82 18.51
N VAL A 397 -3.87 -24.96 18.38
CA VAL A 397 -2.42 -25.06 18.60
C VAL A 397 -1.75 -25.17 17.26
N MET A 398 -0.85 -24.23 16.95
CA MET A 398 -0.15 -24.16 15.67
C MET A 398 1.36 -24.22 15.87
N ALA A 399 2.07 -24.82 14.90
CA ALA A 399 3.52 -24.75 14.85
C ALA A 399 3.95 -23.32 14.47
N GLY A 400 5.01 -22.81 15.10
CA GLY A 400 5.65 -21.57 14.63
C GLY A 400 6.18 -21.70 13.20
N LEU A 401 6.30 -20.58 12.50
CA LEU A 401 6.84 -20.51 11.14
C LEU A 401 8.29 -19.99 11.07
N GLY A 402 8.85 -19.55 12.20
CA GLY A 402 10.24 -19.15 12.36
C GLY A 402 10.63 -17.84 11.67
N ASP A 403 9.69 -16.90 11.50
CA ASP A 403 9.93 -15.67 10.74
C ASP A 403 9.47 -14.39 11.47
N PRO A 404 10.17 -14.02 12.57
CA PRO A 404 9.85 -12.81 13.33
C PRO A 404 10.06 -11.52 12.51
N GLN A 405 10.97 -11.53 11.54
CA GLN A 405 11.16 -10.39 10.63
C GLN A 405 9.92 -10.13 9.79
N ALA A 406 9.28 -11.18 9.25
CA ALA A 406 8.07 -11.04 8.45
C ALA A 406 6.90 -10.53 9.29
N ALA A 407 6.76 -11.04 10.52
CA ALA A 407 5.72 -10.59 11.45
C ALA A 407 5.84 -9.09 11.75
N ARG A 408 7.05 -8.61 12.11
CA ARG A 408 7.30 -7.18 12.39
C ARG A 408 7.16 -6.31 11.14
N ALA A 409 7.64 -6.76 9.98
CA ALA A 409 7.46 -6.03 8.73
C ALA A 409 5.98 -5.89 8.33
N TRP A 410 5.17 -6.92 8.59
CA TRP A 410 3.72 -6.88 8.36
C TRP A 410 3.03 -5.93 9.33
N LEU A 411 3.39 -5.99 10.61
CA LEU A 411 2.86 -5.11 11.66
C LEU A 411 3.16 -3.63 11.35
N LEU A 412 4.40 -3.31 10.95
CA LEU A 412 4.76 -1.96 10.52
C LEU A 412 3.93 -1.50 9.31
N GLN A 413 3.64 -2.37 8.33
CA GLN A 413 2.76 -2.01 7.21
C GLN A 413 1.33 -1.70 7.67
N ALA A 414 0.78 -2.47 8.61
CA ALA A 414 -0.54 -2.25 9.16
C ALA A 414 -0.61 -0.89 9.89
N MET A 415 0.36 -0.58 10.74
CA MET A 415 0.37 0.67 11.53
C MET A 415 0.68 1.92 10.69
N THR A 416 1.53 1.80 9.66
CA THR A 416 2.01 2.97 8.89
C THR A 416 1.31 3.17 7.55
N GLY A 417 0.64 2.15 7.01
CA GLY A 417 0.10 2.15 5.65
C GLY A 417 1.17 2.26 4.55
N ARG A 418 2.46 2.07 4.89
CA ARG A 418 3.56 2.02 3.91
C ARG A 418 3.46 0.76 3.06
N ARG A 419 4.01 0.82 1.85
CA ARG A 419 4.13 -0.35 0.97
C ARG A 419 5.17 -1.31 1.55
N ALA A 420 4.99 -2.60 1.32
CA ALA A 420 5.96 -3.62 1.72
C ALA A 420 7.40 -3.29 1.27
N SER A 421 7.58 -2.83 0.03
CA SER A 421 8.91 -2.46 -0.48
C SER A 421 9.54 -1.31 0.31
N GLU A 422 8.74 -0.35 0.79
CA GLU A 422 9.22 0.80 1.57
C GLU A 422 9.64 0.36 2.98
N ILE A 423 8.89 -0.58 3.59
CA ILE A 423 9.21 -1.15 4.91
C ILE A 423 10.41 -2.09 4.88
N LEU A 424 10.48 -2.99 3.89
CA LEU A 424 11.59 -3.96 3.79
C LEU A 424 12.93 -3.31 3.50
N MET A 425 12.94 -2.10 2.95
CA MET A 425 14.15 -1.32 2.64
C MET A 425 14.46 -0.23 3.69
N LEU A 426 13.80 -0.23 4.85
CA LEU A 426 14.18 0.67 5.94
C LEU A 426 15.65 0.47 6.31
N ASP A 427 16.37 1.58 6.49
CA ASP A 427 17.73 1.58 7.03
C ASP A 427 17.73 0.96 8.43
N HIS A 428 18.89 0.47 8.87
CA HIS A 428 19.00 -0.15 10.20
C HIS A 428 18.58 0.80 11.33
N ASP A 429 18.89 2.10 11.21
CA ASP A 429 18.39 3.15 12.09
C ASP A 429 17.54 4.17 11.30
N PRO A 430 16.22 3.91 11.14
CA PRO A 430 15.35 4.75 10.33
C PRO A 430 14.68 5.87 11.16
N LEU A 431 15.01 5.99 12.44
CA LEU A 431 14.37 6.91 13.37
C LEU A 431 15.07 8.27 13.39
N GLN A 432 14.30 9.34 13.31
CA GLN A 432 14.78 10.72 13.41
C GLN A 432 14.03 11.47 14.51
N ALA A 433 14.72 12.38 15.19
CA ALA A 433 14.11 13.27 16.16
C ALA A 433 13.09 14.21 15.49
N ILE A 434 12.09 14.65 16.26
CA ILE A 434 11.14 15.68 15.83
C ILE A 434 11.78 17.05 16.10
N PRO A 435 12.12 17.86 15.09
CA PRO A 435 12.76 19.16 15.30
C PRO A 435 11.86 20.09 16.13
N GLY A 436 12.41 20.65 17.21
CA GLY A 436 11.73 21.61 18.10
C GLY A 436 10.86 21.00 19.20
N ALA A 437 10.83 19.67 19.35
CA ALA A 437 10.19 19.01 20.48
C ALA A 437 11.27 18.56 21.49
N ALA A 438 11.26 19.11 22.71
CA ALA A 438 12.02 18.53 23.82
C ALA A 438 11.42 17.15 24.16
N ALA A 439 12.27 16.19 24.56
CA ALA A 439 11.79 14.90 25.01
C ALA A 439 10.75 15.09 26.13
N PRO A 440 9.52 14.56 26.00
CA PRO A 440 8.49 14.78 27.00
C PRO A 440 8.91 14.14 28.33
N ALA A 441 9.12 14.97 29.35
CA ALA A 441 9.32 14.54 30.73
C ALA A 441 7.95 14.40 31.39
N GLY A 442 7.33 13.22 31.26
CA GLY A 442 6.07 12.89 31.93
C GLY A 442 5.33 11.71 31.29
N PRO A 443 4.48 10.99 32.05
CA PRO A 443 3.72 9.83 31.56
C PRO A 443 2.52 10.20 30.66
N ASP A 444 2.31 11.50 30.37
CA ASP A 444 1.40 11.93 29.31
C ASP A 444 2.08 11.75 27.95
N THR A 445 1.86 10.56 27.39
CA THR A 445 2.34 10.12 26.08
C THR A 445 2.03 11.15 24.99
N GLY A 446 3.06 11.88 24.55
CA GLY A 446 3.03 12.59 23.28
C GLY A 446 2.66 11.60 22.16
N ILE A 447 1.67 11.97 21.34
CA ILE A 447 1.02 11.11 20.33
C ILE A 447 2.01 10.66 19.25
N PHE A 448 2.99 11.49 18.92
CA PHE A 448 4.08 11.14 18.01
C PHE A 448 5.41 11.43 18.69
N VAL A 449 6.29 10.42 18.73
CA VAL A 449 7.55 10.47 19.49
C VAL A 449 8.78 10.56 18.59
N ALA A 450 8.64 10.19 17.31
CA ALA A 450 9.73 10.18 16.35
C ALA A 450 9.23 10.41 14.91
N ARG A 451 10.16 10.67 14.00
CA ARG A 451 9.97 10.56 12.55
C ARG A 451 10.57 9.26 12.05
N LEU A 452 9.83 8.55 11.19
CA LEU A 452 10.34 7.40 10.46
C LEU A 452 10.75 7.85 9.06
N ARG A 453 12.04 7.77 8.74
CA ARG A 453 12.54 7.86 7.37
C ARG A 453 12.26 6.54 6.67
N TYR A 454 11.55 6.60 5.55
CA TYR A 454 11.27 5.43 4.70
C TYR A 454 11.83 5.65 3.30
N GLN A 455 11.93 4.59 2.51
CA GLN A 455 12.45 4.71 1.15
C GLN A 455 11.34 5.05 0.17
N GLN A 456 11.47 6.16 -0.56
CA GLN A 456 10.55 6.59 -1.62
C GLN A 456 11.23 6.49 -2.98
N THR A 457 10.69 5.66 -3.86
CA THR A 457 11.25 5.45 -5.22
C THR A 457 10.29 5.87 -6.33
N LYS A 458 9.06 6.28 -5.98
CA LYS A 458 8.04 6.63 -6.98
C LYS A 458 7.89 8.12 -7.18
N ILE A 459 8.22 8.95 -6.18
CA ILE A 459 8.00 10.40 -6.22
C ILE A 459 9.32 11.05 -5.84
N ASP A 460 9.82 11.92 -6.73
CA ASP A 460 11.02 12.70 -6.48
C ASP A 460 10.66 14.01 -5.76
N GLY A 461 11.59 14.55 -4.97
CA GLY A 461 11.45 15.86 -4.31
C GLY A 461 10.51 15.91 -3.10
N VAL A 462 10.15 14.77 -2.51
CA VAL A 462 9.35 14.71 -1.27
C VAL A 462 10.22 14.23 -0.12
N ASP A 463 10.20 14.95 1.01
CA ASP A 463 10.79 14.49 2.28
C ASP A 463 10.15 13.14 2.68
N PRO A 464 10.91 12.03 2.64
CA PRO A 464 10.35 10.69 2.80
C PRO A 464 10.29 10.31 4.29
N THR A 465 9.68 11.18 5.08
CA THR A 465 9.49 10.97 6.53
C THR A 465 8.01 11.00 6.90
N ILE A 466 7.64 10.22 7.93
CA ILE A 466 6.32 10.28 8.57
C ILE A 466 6.48 10.37 10.08
N LEU A 467 5.54 11.03 10.76
CA LEU A 467 5.45 10.98 12.22
C LEU A 467 4.95 9.61 12.66
N ILE A 468 5.54 9.07 13.73
CA ILE A 468 5.22 7.75 14.26
C ILE A 468 5.05 7.76 15.79
N GLU A 469 4.18 6.87 16.25
CA GLU A 469 3.84 6.64 17.66
C GLU A 469 4.90 5.75 18.34
N GLN A 470 4.91 5.72 19.68
CA GLN A 470 5.88 4.95 20.49
C GLN A 470 5.87 3.46 20.15
N GLN A 471 4.69 2.91 19.86
CA GLN A 471 4.48 1.53 19.46
C GLN A 471 5.30 1.15 18.21
N ILE A 472 5.43 2.06 17.25
CA ILE A 472 6.21 1.83 16.03
C ILE A 472 7.70 1.84 16.36
N VAL A 473 8.13 2.76 17.22
CA VAL A 473 9.51 2.84 17.73
C VAL A 473 9.89 1.54 18.44
N ASP A 474 9.00 0.99 19.26
CA ASP A 474 9.24 -0.24 20.01
C ASP A 474 9.41 -1.46 19.10
N VAL A 475 8.59 -1.56 18.04
CA VAL A 475 8.73 -2.62 17.02
C VAL A 475 10.07 -2.52 16.27
N ILE A 476 10.52 -1.30 15.94
CA ILE A 476 11.81 -1.06 15.28
C ILE A 476 12.96 -1.45 16.21
N ARG A 477 12.92 -0.99 17.47
CA ARG A 477 13.94 -1.32 18.49
C ARG A 477 13.99 -2.81 18.79
N GLU A 478 12.85 -3.49 18.83
CA GLU A 478 12.82 -4.94 19.00
C GLU A 478 13.43 -5.67 17.80
N GLN A 479 13.16 -5.20 16.58
CA GLN A 479 13.79 -5.78 15.39
C GLN A 479 15.32 -5.58 15.40
N GLN A 480 15.82 -4.41 15.81
CA GLN A 480 17.25 -4.15 16.00
C GLN A 480 17.87 -5.08 17.06
N ARG A 481 17.23 -5.20 18.23
CA ARG A 481 17.67 -6.12 19.30
C ARG A 481 17.67 -7.58 18.86
N TRP A 482 16.67 -7.99 18.07
CA TRP A 482 16.62 -9.34 17.52
C TRP A 482 17.78 -9.60 16.56
N LEU A 483 18.11 -8.65 15.67
CA LEU A 483 19.27 -8.77 14.78
C LEU A 483 20.59 -8.89 15.55
N ALA A 484 20.80 -8.02 16.55
CA ALA A 484 22.01 -8.04 17.37
C ALA A 484 22.19 -9.37 18.13
N ARG A 485 21.09 -9.95 18.65
CA ARG A 485 21.11 -11.26 19.31
C ARG A 485 21.35 -12.41 18.31
N ARG A 486 20.71 -12.37 17.16
CA ARG A 486 20.72 -13.48 16.19
C ARG A 486 22.00 -13.53 15.35
N TYR A 487 22.61 -12.38 15.11
CA TYR A 487 23.84 -12.21 14.32
C TYR A 487 24.82 -11.26 15.02
N PRO A 488 25.48 -11.71 16.10
CA PRO A 488 26.50 -10.91 16.79
C PRO A 488 27.62 -10.50 15.82
N GLY A 489 28.06 -9.24 15.87
CA GLY A 489 29.13 -8.71 15.02
C GLY A 489 28.72 -8.31 13.59
N MET A 490 27.46 -8.53 13.19
CA MET A 490 26.94 -8.00 11.92
C MET A 490 26.66 -6.50 12.03
N ALA A 491 27.11 -5.71 11.06
CA ALA A 491 26.75 -4.30 10.88
C ALA A 491 25.73 -4.16 9.73
N PRO A 492 24.43 -4.40 9.97
CA PRO A 492 23.44 -4.41 8.90
C PRO A 492 23.18 -2.99 8.36
N LYS A 493 23.07 -2.88 7.04
CA LYS A 493 22.60 -1.64 6.37
C LYS A 493 21.09 -1.46 6.55
N TYR A 494 20.34 -2.55 6.58
CA TYR A 494 18.87 -2.56 6.58
C TYR A 494 18.28 -3.13 7.87
N LEU A 495 17.12 -2.63 8.29
CA LEU A 495 16.37 -3.13 9.45
C LEU A 495 15.82 -4.55 9.22
N PHE A 496 15.47 -4.87 7.97
CA PHE A 496 15.01 -6.20 7.56
C PHE A 496 16.01 -6.79 6.57
N VAL A 497 16.75 -7.81 7.00
CA VAL A 497 17.84 -8.41 6.21
C VAL A 497 17.38 -9.68 5.50
N GLY A 498 18.00 -9.98 4.35
CA GLY A 498 17.83 -11.27 3.69
C GLY A 498 18.21 -12.44 4.60
N MET A 499 17.42 -13.52 4.59
CA MET A 499 17.66 -14.71 5.44
C MET A 499 18.66 -15.69 4.82
N VAL A 500 19.06 -15.49 3.56
CA VAL A 500 19.90 -16.42 2.79
C VAL A 500 21.08 -15.64 2.23
N HIS A 501 22.27 -16.25 2.29
CA HIS A 501 23.53 -15.70 1.77
C HIS A 501 23.84 -14.28 2.27
N GLN A 502 23.65 -14.04 3.57
CA GLN A 502 23.78 -12.70 4.13
C GLN A 502 24.45 -12.70 5.50
N HIS A 503 25.75 -12.94 5.55
CA HIS A 503 26.51 -12.82 6.80
C HIS A 503 26.91 -11.36 7.10
N GLN A 504 26.84 -10.45 6.12
CA GLN A 504 27.23 -9.05 6.29
C GLN A 504 26.06 -8.07 6.49
N GLY A 505 24.82 -8.49 6.28
CA GLY A 505 23.64 -7.64 6.48
C GLY A 505 23.47 -6.48 5.48
N GLN A 506 24.15 -6.50 4.33
CA GLN A 506 24.20 -5.38 3.37
C GLN A 506 23.02 -5.27 2.39
N ARG A 507 22.02 -6.15 2.51
CA ARG A 507 20.91 -6.31 1.56
C ARG A 507 19.60 -6.44 2.31
N ALA A 508 18.64 -5.63 1.87
CA ALA A 508 17.27 -5.68 2.30
C ALA A 508 16.67 -7.05 2.02
N ARG A 509 15.70 -7.43 2.84
CA ARG A 509 14.95 -8.66 2.66
C ARG A 509 14.20 -8.64 1.31
N PRO A 510 14.36 -9.67 0.45
CA PRO A 510 13.63 -9.74 -0.81
C PRO A 510 12.12 -9.80 -0.60
N TYR A 511 11.37 -9.06 -1.43
CA TYR A 511 9.90 -9.04 -1.37
C TYR A 511 9.28 -10.43 -1.56
N THR A 512 9.87 -11.26 -2.44
CA THR A 512 9.42 -12.62 -2.70
C THR A 512 9.54 -13.52 -1.47
N SER A 513 10.66 -13.41 -0.73
CA SER A 513 10.86 -14.13 0.53
C SER A 513 9.84 -13.71 1.58
N TYR A 514 9.57 -12.41 1.70
CA TYR A 514 8.52 -11.90 2.58
C TYR A 514 7.13 -12.43 2.19
N LEU A 515 6.75 -12.33 0.91
CA LEU A 515 5.46 -12.81 0.43
C LEU A 515 5.28 -14.33 0.62
N ASN A 516 6.34 -15.12 0.45
CA ASN A 516 6.29 -16.56 0.68
C ASN A 516 6.05 -16.90 2.16
N ALA A 517 6.64 -16.14 3.09
CA ALA A 517 6.37 -16.31 4.52
C ALA A 517 4.90 -16.01 4.85
N LEU A 518 4.33 -14.94 4.29
CA LEU A 518 2.91 -14.62 4.46
C LEU A 518 1.99 -15.67 3.83
N LYS A 519 2.35 -16.25 2.68
CA LYS A 519 1.59 -17.34 2.06
C LYS A 519 1.58 -18.61 2.90
N ARG A 520 2.67 -18.90 3.62
CA ARG A 520 2.71 -20.00 4.59
C ARG A 520 1.75 -19.74 5.73
N LEU A 521 1.68 -18.50 6.23
CA LEU A 521 0.68 -18.10 7.22
C LEU A 521 -0.75 -18.21 6.67
N ASP A 522 -0.98 -17.75 5.45
CA ASP A 522 -2.30 -17.88 4.78
C ASP A 522 -2.76 -19.34 4.63
N ALA A 523 -1.84 -20.30 4.62
CA ALA A 523 -2.15 -21.72 4.49
C ALA A 523 -2.54 -22.38 5.82
N VAL A 524 -2.19 -21.80 6.97
CA VAL A 524 -2.43 -22.41 8.29
C VAL A 524 -3.72 -21.92 8.97
N HIS A 525 -4.37 -20.88 8.45
CA HIS A 525 -5.62 -20.35 9.00
C HIS A 525 -6.76 -20.36 7.97
N ARG A 526 -8.00 -20.24 8.46
CA ARG A 526 -9.21 -20.14 7.62
C ARG A 526 -10.00 -18.85 7.88
N LEU A 527 -9.31 -17.77 8.22
CA LEU A 527 -9.92 -16.48 8.49
C LEU A 527 -10.74 -15.98 7.27
N VAL A 528 -11.97 -15.57 7.52
CA VAL A 528 -12.89 -14.95 6.55
C VAL A 528 -13.49 -13.68 7.13
N ASP A 529 -13.80 -12.72 6.26
CA ASP A 529 -14.54 -11.51 6.62
C ASP A 529 -16.04 -11.79 6.81
N ALA A 530 -16.81 -10.76 7.18
CA ALA A 530 -18.26 -10.88 7.39
C ALA A 530 -19.04 -11.26 6.11
N GLN A 531 -18.44 -11.08 4.93
CA GLN A 531 -19.00 -11.43 3.63
C GLN A 531 -18.52 -12.82 3.16
N GLY A 532 -17.77 -13.55 3.99
CA GLY A 532 -17.25 -14.88 3.67
C GLY A 532 -16.02 -14.87 2.76
N ASN A 533 -15.42 -13.70 2.48
CA ASN A 533 -14.20 -13.65 1.68
C ASN A 533 -12.97 -14.00 2.53
N PRO A 534 -11.99 -14.75 1.98
CA PRO A 534 -10.77 -15.07 2.71
C PRO A 534 -9.95 -13.84 3.10
N LEU A 535 -9.62 -13.74 4.39
CA LEU A 535 -8.67 -12.77 4.93
C LEU A 535 -7.25 -13.32 4.72
N ARG A 536 -6.47 -12.67 3.85
CA ARG A 536 -5.12 -13.13 3.48
C ARG A 536 -4.08 -12.09 3.86
N PHE A 537 -3.07 -12.48 4.63
CA PHE A 537 -1.90 -11.66 4.98
C PHE A 537 -1.09 -11.28 3.74
N SER A 538 -1.05 -12.16 2.73
CA SER A 538 -0.38 -11.91 1.45
C SER A 538 -0.95 -10.73 0.66
N GLN A 539 -2.18 -10.27 0.97
CA GLN A 539 -2.81 -9.10 0.35
C GLN A 539 -2.37 -7.78 1.02
N THR A 540 -1.06 -7.56 1.09
CA THR A 540 -0.43 -6.43 1.81
C THR A 540 -0.93 -5.04 1.38
N HIS A 541 -1.43 -4.88 0.15
CA HIS A 541 -2.00 -3.61 -0.30
C HIS A 541 -3.31 -3.24 0.43
N ARG A 542 -4.07 -4.22 0.92
CA ARG A 542 -5.29 -3.96 1.70
C ARG A 542 -4.98 -3.26 3.02
N LEU A 543 -3.82 -3.50 3.63
CA LEU A 543 -3.38 -2.80 4.85
C LEU A 543 -3.27 -1.29 4.64
N ARG A 544 -2.74 -0.90 3.47
CA ARG A 544 -2.67 0.51 3.09
C ARG A 544 -4.05 1.12 2.91
N HIS A 545 -5.00 0.37 2.34
CA HIS A 545 -6.39 0.81 2.22
C HIS A 545 -7.03 0.95 3.60
N THR A 546 -6.86 -0.03 4.50
CA THR A 546 -7.31 0.05 5.89
C THR A 546 -6.79 1.30 6.57
N ARG A 547 -5.47 1.53 6.54
CA ARG A 547 -4.89 2.71 7.19
C ARG A 547 -5.38 4.03 6.58
N ALA A 548 -5.56 4.08 5.26
CA ALA A 548 -6.11 5.26 4.59
C ALA A 548 -7.53 5.58 5.08
N THR A 549 -8.38 4.56 5.14
CA THR A 549 -9.76 4.67 5.60
C THR A 549 -9.85 5.01 7.09
N GLU A 550 -8.99 4.44 7.95
CA GLU A 550 -8.90 4.79 9.37
C GLU A 550 -8.58 6.28 9.55
N LEU A 551 -7.51 6.78 8.91
CA LEU A 551 -7.14 8.19 9.02
C LEU A 551 -8.26 9.14 8.57
N LEU A 552 -8.96 8.79 7.49
CA LEU A 552 -10.10 9.57 7.01
C LEU A 552 -11.29 9.51 7.96
N ASN A 553 -11.59 8.35 8.55
CA ASN A 553 -12.66 8.20 9.54
C ASN A 553 -12.34 8.92 10.86
N ASP A 554 -11.07 9.06 11.20
CA ASP A 554 -10.58 9.81 12.36
C ASP A 554 -10.52 11.34 12.09
N GLY A 555 -11.05 11.79 10.95
CA GLY A 555 -11.17 13.22 10.61
C GLY A 555 -9.89 13.86 10.07
N VAL A 556 -8.86 13.07 9.72
CA VAL A 556 -7.62 13.62 9.14
C VAL A 556 -7.92 14.22 7.76
N PRO A 557 -7.52 15.48 7.49
CA PRO A 557 -7.82 16.12 6.23
C PRO A 557 -7.30 15.33 5.02
N PHE A 558 -8.11 15.27 3.96
CA PHE A 558 -7.83 14.48 2.75
C PHE A 558 -6.43 14.71 2.17
N HIS A 559 -5.99 15.97 2.07
CA HIS A 559 -4.68 16.32 1.53
C HIS A 559 -3.53 15.86 2.46
N VAL A 560 -3.76 15.79 3.77
CA VAL A 560 -2.81 15.23 4.75
C VAL A 560 -2.72 13.73 4.58
N VAL A 561 -3.84 13.01 4.41
CA VAL A 561 -3.83 11.56 4.12
C VAL A 561 -3.14 11.28 2.78
N GLN A 562 -3.39 12.10 1.76
CA GLN A 562 -2.73 11.99 0.45
C GLN A 562 -1.21 12.13 0.58
N ARG A 563 -0.73 13.15 1.32
CA ARG A 563 0.70 13.37 1.57
C ARG A 563 1.29 12.25 2.43
N TYR A 564 0.61 11.90 3.52
CA TYR A 564 1.02 10.82 4.43
C TYR A 564 1.25 9.55 3.63
N LEU A 565 0.31 9.14 2.77
CA LEU A 565 0.42 7.94 1.95
C LEU A 565 1.41 8.08 0.77
N GLY A 566 1.77 9.29 0.35
CA GLY A 566 2.59 9.50 -0.85
C GLY A 566 1.80 9.13 -2.12
N HIS A 567 0.57 9.63 -2.23
CA HIS A 567 -0.24 9.51 -3.45
C HIS A 567 0.06 10.66 -4.41
N LYS A 568 0.44 10.31 -5.64
CA LYS A 568 0.77 11.27 -6.72
C LYS A 568 -0.42 12.13 -7.15
N SER A 569 -1.65 11.63 -6.98
CA SER A 569 -2.84 12.32 -7.46
C SER A 569 -3.97 12.25 -6.42
N PRO A 570 -4.82 13.29 -6.31
CA PRO A 570 -5.98 13.31 -5.42
C PRO A 570 -6.91 12.11 -5.66
N GLU A 571 -7.07 11.67 -6.91
CA GLU A 571 -7.97 10.56 -7.26
C GLU A 571 -7.56 9.24 -6.61
N MET A 572 -6.27 9.04 -6.35
CA MET A 572 -5.79 7.87 -5.62
C MET A 572 -6.26 7.87 -4.17
N THR A 573 -6.42 9.04 -3.55
CA THR A 573 -6.97 9.19 -2.19
C THR A 573 -8.50 9.27 -2.20
N ALA A 574 -9.12 9.86 -3.23
CA ALA A 574 -10.57 10.00 -3.39
C ALA A 574 -11.28 8.64 -3.41
N ARG A 575 -10.58 7.63 -3.92
CA ARG A 575 -10.93 6.22 -3.81
C ARG A 575 -11.34 5.80 -2.39
N TYR A 576 -10.67 6.30 -1.35
CA TYR A 576 -10.97 5.98 0.05
C TYR A 576 -12.07 6.86 0.66
N ALA A 577 -12.29 8.06 0.09
CA ALA A 577 -13.31 9.00 0.56
C ALA A 577 -14.73 8.62 0.11
N ALA A 578 -14.90 7.75 -0.88
CA ALA A 578 -16.22 7.26 -1.29
C ALA A 578 -16.94 6.49 -0.18
N THR A 579 -16.19 5.87 0.74
CA THR A 579 -16.73 5.13 1.89
C THR A 579 -17.25 6.03 3.01
N LEU A 580 -16.88 7.31 2.95
CA LEU A 580 -17.20 8.32 3.94
C LEU A 580 -18.61 8.87 3.73
N ALA A 581 -19.38 8.44 2.73
CA ALA A 581 -20.71 8.97 2.42
C ALA A 581 -21.65 8.97 3.66
N ALA A 582 -21.64 7.92 4.48
CA ALA A 582 -22.49 7.86 5.67
C ALA A 582 -22.04 8.79 6.82
N THR A 583 -20.73 8.97 7.01
CA THR A 583 -20.18 9.84 8.08
C THR A 583 -20.08 11.29 7.64
N SER A 584 -19.82 11.53 6.36
CA SER A 584 -19.83 12.84 5.71
C SER A 584 -21.24 13.37 5.61
N GLU A 585 -22.24 12.56 5.26
CA GLU A 585 -23.65 12.97 5.37
C GLU A 585 -23.99 13.32 6.82
N ALA A 586 -23.55 12.53 7.80
CA ALA A 586 -23.81 12.82 9.22
C ALA A 586 -23.05 14.05 9.76
N GLU A 587 -21.86 14.37 9.25
CA GLU A 587 -21.13 15.60 9.58
C GLU A 587 -21.60 16.81 8.78
N PHE A 588 -22.10 16.60 7.57
CA PHE A 588 -22.62 17.63 6.68
C PHE A 588 -24.06 18.01 7.04
N LEU A 589 -24.88 17.05 7.47
CA LEU A 589 -26.20 17.29 8.09
C LEU A 589 -26.08 18.09 9.40
N LYS A 590 -24.92 18.04 10.08
CA LYS A 590 -24.63 18.94 11.23
C LYS A 590 -24.34 20.37 10.80
N HIS A 591 -23.94 20.61 9.55
CA HIS A 591 -23.57 21.91 9.00
C HIS A 591 -24.52 22.34 7.87
N LYS A 592 -25.82 22.01 7.97
CA LYS A 592 -26.82 22.45 6.99
C LYS A 592 -26.79 23.97 6.89
N LYS A 593 -26.15 24.49 5.84
CA LYS A 593 -26.00 25.93 5.63
C LYS A 593 -27.34 26.51 5.20
N ILE A 594 -27.75 27.58 5.87
CA ILE A 594 -29.04 28.24 5.67
C ILE A 594 -28.79 29.53 4.91
N GLY A 595 -29.66 29.82 3.95
CA GLY A 595 -29.60 31.03 3.14
C GLY A 595 -30.27 32.23 3.79
N ALA A 596 -30.28 33.34 3.04
CA ALA A 596 -31.06 34.52 3.39
C ALA A 596 -32.53 34.15 3.72
N MET A 597 -33.14 34.87 4.67
CA MET A 597 -34.49 34.61 5.19
C MET A 597 -34.71 33.22 5.80
N GLY A 598 -33.64 32.51 6.16
CA GLY A 598 -33.75 31.17 6.75
C GLY A 598 -34.04 30.05 5.73
N ALA A 599 -33.83 30.30 4.43
CA ALA A 599 -34.14 29.36 3.36
C ALA A 599 -33.17 28.16 3.30
N ASP A 600 -33.66 26.99 2.88
CA ASP A 600 -32.81 25.83 2.62
C ASP A 600 -32.00 26.04 1.32
N ILE A 601 -30.69 25.80 1.37
CA ILE A 601 -29.83 25.85 0.19
C ILE A 601 -29.56 24.42 -0.28
N THR A 602 -29.95 24.11 -1.52
CA THR A 602 -29.59 22.86 -2.19
C THR A 602 -28.17 22.99 -2.75
N ILE A 603 -27.19 22.34 -2.12
CA ILE A 603 -25.79 22.34 -2.57
C ILE A 603 -25.51 21.03 -3.34
N SER A 604 -25.03 21.14 -4.57
CA SER A 604 -24.62 19.98 -5.38
C SER A 604 -23.27 19.43 -4.89
N PRO A 605 -23.05 18.09 -4.91
CA PRO A 605 -21.77 17.47 -4.53
C PRO A 605 -20.52 18.02 -5.24
N SER A 606 -20.68 18.55 -6.45
CA SER A 606 -19.60 19.17 -7.23
C SER A 606 -19.17 20.53 -6.67
N ASP A 607 -20.13 21.34 -6.21
CA ASP A 607 -19.89 22.67 -5.63
C ASP A 607 -19.19 22.56 -4.27
N ILE A 608 -19.36 21.43 -3.57
CA ILE A 608 -18.72 21.10 -2.29
C ILE A 608 -17.19 21.00 -2.42
N TYR A 609 -16.69 20.54 -3.57
CA TYR A 609 -15.25 20.47 -3.84
C TYR A 609 -14.64 21.86 -4.10
N GLU A 610 -15.41 22.78 -4.70
CA GLU A 610 -14.98 24.17 -4.87
C GLU A 610 -15.03 24.95 -3.54
N MET A 611 -16.02 24.65 -2.68
CA MET A 611 -16.16 25.29 -1.36
C MET A 611 -14.99 24.96 -0.41
N THR A 612 -14.41 23.77 -0.46
CA THR A 612 -13.23 23.43 0.35
C THR A 612 -11.95 24.15 -0.10
N GLN A 613 -11.96 24.81 -1.27
CA GLN A 613 -10.88 25.69 -1.74
C GLN A 613 -11.10 27.17 -1.37
N LEU A 614 -12.20 27.53 -0.68
CA LEU A 614 -12.50 28.90 -0.25
C LEU A 614 -11.42 29.49 0.68
N GLY A 615 -10.66 28.66 1.39
CA GLY A 615 -9.55 29.13 2.25
C GLY A 615 -8.43 29.88 1.50
N LYS A 616 -8.42 29.87 0.16
CA LYS A 616 -7.48 30.62 -0.68
C LYS A 616 -8.01 32.00 -1.12
N ARG A 617 -9.24 32.36 -0.75
CA ARG A 617 -9.93 33.57 -1.23
C ARG A 617 -10.73 34.22 -0.10
N THR A 618 -10.09 35.20 0.55
CA THR A 618 -10.65 36.01 1.66
C THR A 618 -11.84 36.88 1.24
N ASP A 619 -12.02 37.14 -0.06
CA ASP A 619 -13.10 37.96 -0.63
C ASP A 619 -14.50 37.32 -0.54
N ARG A 620 -14.58 36.05 -0.10
CA ARG A 620 -15.83 35.28 -0.03
C ARG A 620 -16.25 34.88 1.38
N VAL A 621 -15.44 35.25 2.37
CA VAL A 621 -15.75 35.12 3.80
C VAL A 621 -16.40 36.42 4.26
N LEU A 622 -17.61 36.33 4.79
CA LEU A 622 -18.34 37.46 5.34
C LEU A 622 -18.27 37.39 6.87
N PRO A 623 -18.44 38.51 7.59
CA PRO A 623 -18.45 38.50 9.06
C PRO A 623 -19.51 37.57 9.66
N ASN A 624 -20.63 37.38 8.96
CA ASN A 624 -21.80 36.65 9.41
C ASN A 624 -22.13 35.41 8.55
N GLY A 625 -21.21 34.97 7.67
CA GLY A 625 -21.43 33.82 6.80
C GLY A 625 -20.46 33.73 5.62
N VAL A 626 -20.90 33.12 4.52
CA VAL A 626 -20.10 32.91 3.30
C VAL A 626 -20.91 33.18 2.03
N CYS A 627 -20.23 33.60 0.97
CA CYS A 627 -20.82 33.79 -0.35
C CYS A 627 -20.65 32.55 -1.24
N LEU A 628 -21.75 31.99 -1.74
CA LEU A 628 -21.81 30.82 -2.64
C LEU A 628 -21.84 31.20 -4.14
N LEU A 629 -21.54 32.45 -4.50
CA LEU A 629 -21.47 32.86 -5.90
C LEU A 629 -20.36 32.07 -6.65
N PRO A 630 -20.62 31.45 -7.81
CA PRO A 630 -19.63 30.64 -8.51
C PRO A 630 -18.30 31.38 -8.82
N PRO A 631 -17.14 30.67 -8.92
CA PRO A 631 -15.81 31.28 -9.07
C PRO A 631 -15.61 32.21 -10.27
N LEU A 632 -16.40 32.02 -11.32
CA LEU A 632 -16.29 32.75 -12.58
C LEU A 632 -17.12 34.04 -12.61
N LYS A 633 -17.88 34.35 -11.55
CA LYS A 633 -18.77 35.52 -11.47
C LYS A 633 -18.29 36.51 -10.39
N SER A 634 -18.29 37.80 -10.71
CA SER A 634 -18.01 38.90 -9.77
C SER A 634 -19.31 39.45 -9.17
N CYS A 635 -19.27 39.91 -7.91
CA CYS A 635 -20.40 40.53 -7.23
C CYS A 635 -20.28 42.06 -7.30
N ASP A 636 -21.33 42.74 -7.73
CA ASP A 636 -21.49 44.21 -7.73
C ASP A 636 -22.36 44.72 -6.57
N LYS A 637 -22.98 43.80 -5.82
CA LYS A 637 -23.86 44.11 -4.69
C LYS A 637 -23.05 44.36 -3.42
N GLY A 638 -22.56 45.58 -3.25
CA GLY A 638 -21.89 46.02 -2.02
C GLY A 638 -22.79 45.83 -0.78
N ASN A 639 -22.41 44.92 0.12
CA ASN A 639 -22.97 44.70 1.47
C ASN A 639 -24.44 44.24 1.59
N ALA A 640 -25.14 43.88 0.50
CA ALA A 640 -26.53 43.42 0.53
C ALA A 640 -26.68 41.89 0.71
N CYS A 641 -25.82 41.24 1.50
CA CYS A 641 -25.73 39.78 1.56
C CYS A 641 -26.95 39.12 2.24
N LEU A 642 -27.53 39.74 3.26
CA LEU A 642 -28.65 39.17 4.03
C LEU A 642 -29.98 39.11 3.25
N SER A 643 -30.04 39.74 2.07
CA SER A 643 -31.13 39.63 1.11
C SER A 643 -30.71 38.97 -0.20
N CYS A 644 -29.47 38.46 -0.27
CA CYS A 644 -28.90 37.82 -1.46
C CYS A 644 -29.13 36.30 -1.44
N GLY A 645 -29.60 35.74 -2.57
CA GLY A 645 -29.79 34.29 -2.72
C GLY A 645 -28.50 33.45 -2.74
N HIS A 646 -27.32 34.08 -2.74
CA HIS A 646 -26.02 33.39 -2.68
C HIS A 646 -25.40 33.42 -1.27
N PHE A 647 -26.04 34.09 -0.31
CA PHE A 647 -25.56 34.10 1.07
C PHE A 647 -25.87 32.78 1.75
N ALA A 648 -24.93 32.29 2.55
CA ALA A 648 -25.09 31.09 3.35
C ALA A 648 -24.44 31.27 4.72
N THR A 649 -25.09 30.81 5.79
CA THR A 649 -24.59 30.88 7.16
C THR A 649 -24.92 29.60 7.94
N ASP A 650 -24.35 29.46 9.13
CA ASP A 650 -24.52 28.30 10.01
C ASP A 650 -24.41 28.70 11.49
N ALA A 651 -24.59 27.72 12.39
CA ALA A 651 -24.60 27.96 13.84
C ALA A 651 -23.29 28.53 14.40
N THR A 652 -22.18 28.48 13.65
CA THR A 652 -20.90 29.06 14.12
C THR A 652 -20.89 30.58 14.10
N HIS A 653 -21.79 31.20 13.33
CA HIS A 653 -21.95 32.66 13.21
C HIS A 653 -23.14 33.20 14.03
N LEU A 654 -23.73 32.37 14.92
CA LEU A 654 -24.97 32.72 15.60
C LEU A 654 -24.83 33.95 16.51
N ASP A 655 -23.68 34.10 17.17
CA ASP A 655 -23.41 35.25 18.03
C ASP A 655 -23.18 36.52 17.19
N ASP A 656 -22.42 36.42 16.09
CA ASP A 656 -22.23 37.54 15.15
C ASP A 656 -23.56 38.01 14.53
N LEU A 657 -24.47 37.07 14.22
CA LEU A 657 -25.81 37.38 13.71
C LEU A 657 -26.68 38.09 14.75
N ARG A 658 -26.58 37.73 16.03
CA ARG A 658 -27.29 38.40 17.14
C ARG A 658 -26.76 39.81 17.37
N ASP A 659 -25.44 39.98 17.35
CA ASP A 659 -24.80 41.28 17.50
C ASP A 659 -25.19 42.21 16.34
N GLN A 660 -25.20 41.70 15.11
CA GLN A 660 -25.65 42.47 13.95
C GLN A 660 -27.14 42.85 14.04
N LEU A 661 -28.00 41.95 14.52
CA LEU A 661 -29.41 42.25 14.75
C LEU A 661 -29.58 43.41 15.74
N GLY A 662 -28.95 43.32 16.92
CA GLY A 662 -29.03 44.37 17.93
C GLY A 662 -28.48 45.72 17.47
N ALA A 663 -27.37 45.70 16.71
CA ALA A 663 -26.81 46.92 16.11
C ALA A 663 -27.77 47.56 15.09
N THR A 664 -28.44 46.75 14.26
CA THR A 664 -29.37 47.22 13.23
C THR A 664 -30.66 47.79 13.83
N GLU A 665 -31.19 47.16 14.88
CA GLU A 665 -32.35 47.65 15.64
C GLU A 665 -32.03 48.99 16.33
N THR A 666 -30.86 49.10 16.96
CA THR A 666 -30.39 50.34 17.61
C THR A 666 -30.23 51.46 16.59
N LEU A 667 -29.67 51.17 15.42
CA LEU A 667 -29.50 52.14 14.34
C LEU A 667 -30.85 52.66 13.82
N LEU A 668 -31.82 51.75 13.62
CA LEU A 668 -33.17 52.12 13.19
C LEU A 668 -33.87 53.02 14.22
N ALA A 669 -33.81 52.65 15.50
CA ALA A 669 -34.39 53.44 16.59
C ALA A 669 -33.76 54.84 16.70
N SER A 670 -32.42 54.91 16.69
CA SER A 670 -31.69 56.17 16.73
C SER A 670 -32.05 57.09 15.56
N ARG A 671 -32.21 56.53 14.36
CA ARG A 671 -32.52 57.31 13.16
C ARG A 671 -33.95 57.84 13.17
N ARG A 672 -34.92 57.03 13.64
CA ARG A 672 -36.31 57.49 13.84
C ARG A 672 -36.38 58.64 14.84
N GLN A 673 -35.67 58.51 15.97
CA GLN A 673 -35.61 59.56 16.99
C GLN A 673 -35.00 60.85 16.42
N GLN A 674 -33.84 60.78 15.77
CA GLN A 674 -33.21 61.95 15.14
C GLN A 674 -34.10 62.63 14.09
N PHE A 675 -34.89 61.86 13.34
CA PHE A 675 -35.81 62.43 12.35
C PHE A 675 -37.01 63.11 13.03
N ALA A 676 -37.56 62.50 14.07
CA ALA A 676 -38.63 63.08 14.88
C ALA A 676 -38.17 64.39 15.56
N ASP A 677 -36.99 64.39 16.17
CA ASP A 677 -36.41 65.56 16.82
C ASP A 677 -36.15 66.72 15.84
N ARG A 678 -35.83 66.40 14.58
CA ARG A 678 -35.52 67.41 13.55
C ARG A 678 -36.74 67.96 12.81
N THR A 679 -37.79 67.16 12.63
CA THR A 679 -38.90 67.49 11.72
C THR A 679 -40.26 67.52 12.41
N GLY A 680 -40.35 67.07 13.66
CA GLY A 680 -41.61 66.94 14.40
C GLY A 680 -42.55 65.86 13.86
N ARG A 681 -42.11 65.04 12.91
CA ARG A 681 -42.88 63.97 12.27
C ARG A 681 -42.18 62.63 12.44
N GLU A 682 -42.96 61.55 12.51
CA GLU A 682 -42.42 60.19 12.59
C GLU A 682 -41.90 59.72 11.23
N LEU A 683 -40.76 59.01 11.22
CA LEU A 683 -40.23 58.36 10.02
C LEU A 683 -40.96 57.03 9.80
N THR A 684 -41.91 57.01 8.86
CA THR A 684 -42.77 55.85 8.59
C THR A 684 -42.02 54.71 7.92
N ASP A 685 -42.60 53.51 8.01
CA ASP A 685 -42.07 52.26 7.44
C ASP A 685 -41.98 52.28 5.91
N ASP A 686 -42.77 53.14 5.25
CA ASP A 686 -42.77 53.35 3.80
C ASP A 686 -41.49 54.02 3.28
N ASN A 687 -40.67 54.58 4.19
CA ASN A 687 -39.38 55.14 3.80
C ASN A 687 -38.46 54.02 3.29
N VAL A 688 -37.88 54.20 2.09
CA VAL A 688 -37.03 53.20 1.43
C VAL A 688 -35.92 52.69 2.36
N TRP A 689 -35.24 53.57 3.10
CA TRP A 689 -34.17 53.18 4.02
C TRP A 689 -34.71 52.35 5.20
N VAL A 690 -35.85 52.75 5.76
CA VAL A 690 -36.51 52.00 6.85
C VAL A 690 -36.96 50.63 6.35
N SER A 691 -37.57 50.57 5.17
CA SER A 691 -38.03 49.32 4.56
C SER A 691 -36.88 48.33 4.31
N GLU A 692 -35.70 48.80 3.92
CA GLU A 692 -34.51 47.97 3.74
C GLU A 692 -33.95 47.46 5.06
N ARG A 693 -33.92 48.30 6.11
CA ARG A 693 -33.49 47.90 7.45
C ARG A 693 -34.45 46.90 8.10
N LEU A 694 -35.76 47.09 7.94
CA LEU A 694 -36.77 46.14 8.39
C LEU A 694 -36.64 44.79 7.66
N ARG A 695 -36.32 44.80 6.37
CA ARG A 695 -36.05 43.57 5.60
C ARG A 695 -34.80 42.84 6.09
N GLU A 696 -33.74 43.58 6.43
CA GLU A 696 -32.52 43.01 7.02
C GLU A 696 -32.80 42.37 8.39
N ILE A 697 -33.52 43.10 9.27
CA ILE A 697 -33.97 42.60 10.59
C ILE A 697 -34.79 41.31 10.42
N GLY A 698 -35.76 41.29 9.50
CA GLY A 698 -36.57 40.10 9.24
C GLY A 698 -35.74 38.89 8.78
N SER A 699 -34.72 39.11 7.94
CA SER A 699 -33.80 38.05 7.51
C SER A 699 -32.96 37.51 8.68
N LEU A 700 -32.39 38.41 9.49
CA LEU A 700 -31.61 38.04 10.68
C LEU A 700 -32.44 37.25 11.69
N GLN A 701 -33.66 37.71 11.99
CA GLN A 701 -34.57 37.03 12.91
C GLN A 701 -34.94 35.62 12.40
N ALA A 702 -35.25 35.48 11.11
CA ALA A 702 -35.56 34.18 10.51
C ALA A 702 -34.38 33.20 10.58
N ILE A 703 -33.16 33.68 10.30
CA ILE A 703 -31.93 32.88 10.38
C ILE A 703 -31.66 32.46 11.84
N ILE A 704 -31.70 33.40 12.78
CA ILE A 704 -31.42 33.15 14.21
C ILE A 704 -32.43 32.17 14.80
N ALA A 705 -33.73 32.34 14.52
CA ALA A 705 -34.77 31.44 15.00
C ALA A 705 -34.52 30.01 14.53
N ARG A 706 -34.19 29.85 13.24
CA ARG A 706 -33.93 28.55 12.63
C ARG A 706 -32.68 27.86 13.17
N LEU A 707 -31.57 28.60 13.30
CA LEU A 707 -30.31 28.06 13.85
C LEU A 707 -30.43 27.72 15.34
N SER A 708 -31.22 28.50 16.10
CA SER A 708 -31.48 28.23 17.52
C SER A 708 -32.30 26.94 17.69
N GLU A 709 -33.34 26.74 16.89
CA GLU A 709 -34.16 25.51 16.88
C GLU A 709 -33.31 24.25 16.57
N GLN A 710 -32.39 24.36 15.60
CA GLN A 710 -31.44 23.30 15.26
C GLN A 710 -30.45 22.99 16.39
N THR A 711 -29.95 24.03 17.06
CA THR A 711 -29.00 23.87 18.18
C THR A 711 -29.68 23.17 19.36
N HIS A 712 -30.95 23.49 19.66
CA HIS A 712 -31.73 22.82 20.70
C HIS A 712 -32.03 21.35 20.39
N THR A 713 -32.30 21.01 19.12
CA THR A 713 -32.50 19.61 18.69
C THR A 713 -31.20 18.79 18.63
N LEU A 714 -30.05 19.44 18.44
CA LEU A 714 -28.73 18.81 18.51
C LEU A 714 -28.23 18.61 19.95
N ALA A 715 -28.56 19.54 20.86
CA ALA A 715 -28.17 19.48 22.27
C ALA A 715 -28.91 18.37 23.04
N SER A 716 -30.16 18.06 22.70
CA SER A 716 -30.89 16.93 23.29
C SER A 716 -30.34 15.55 22.91
N ASN A 717 -29.54 15.47 21.84
CA ASN A 717 -28.93 14.24 21.31
C ASN A 717 -27.44 14.07 21.65
N ARG A 718 -26.79 15.01 22.35
CA ARG A 718 -25.34 14.96 22.64
C ARG A 718 -25.03 15.21 24.10
N SER A 719 -24.84 14.12 24.85
CA SER A 719 -24.01 14.16 26.06
C SER A 719 -22.60 13.67 25.69
N GLY A 720 -21.64 14.60 25.66
CA GLY A 720 -20.19 14.34 25.56
C GLY A 720 -19.55 14.67 24.21
N ASP A 721 -19.18 15.93 23.99
CA ASP A 721 -17.80 16.36 23.67
C ASP A 721 -17.76 17.87 23.36
N LYS A 722 -16.76 18.55 23.94
CA LYS A 722 -16.56 20.00 23.83
C LYS A 722 -16.04 20.37 22.44
N ALA A 723 -16.66 21.39 21.84
CA ALA A 723 -16.26 21.98 20.56
C ALA A 723 -14.97 22.80 20.67
N VAL A 724 -14.14 22.74 19.62
CA VAL A 724 -12.97 23.62 19.41
C VAL A 724 -13.42 24.82 18.58
N ALA A 725 -13.11 26.02 19.08
CA ALA A 725 -13.49 27.32 18.51
C ALA A 725 -12.61 27.77 17.33
N GLY A 726 -13.10 28.79 16.61
CA GLY A 726 -12.66 29.27 15.29
C GLY A 726 -11.29 29.97 15.18
N PRO A 727 -10.99 30.52 13.98
CA PRO A 727 -9.65 30.78 13.51
C PRO A 727 -9.19 32.22 13.81
N ALA A 728 -8.32 32.38 14.80
CA ALA A 728 -7.42 33.53 14.90
C ALA A 728 -6.15 33.15 15.68
N THR A 729 -5.22 32.40 15.06
CA THR A 729 -3.82 32.33 15.52
C THR A 729 -2.90 32.01 14.34
N ALA A 730 -2.44 33.06 13.66
CA ALA A 730 -1.30 32.96 12.75
C ALA A 730 -0.06 32.59 13.58
N GLY A 731 0.34 31.31 13.56
CA GLY A 731 1.56 30.84 14.22
C GLY A 731 1.55 29.42 14.78
N ARG A 732 0.39 28.75 14.92
CA ARG A 732 0.35 27.35 15.38
C ARG A 732 0.24 26.38 14.21
N ARG A 733 1.26 25.52 14.05
CA ARG A 733 1.13 24.27 13.28
C ARG A 733 0.06 23.41 13.98
N PRO A 734 -1.00 22.96 13.30
CA PRO A 734 -2.00 22.12 13.93
C PRO A 734 -1.40 20.75 14.23
N GLN A 735 -1.06 20.51 15.50
CA GLN A 735 -0.94 19.15 16.03
C GLN A 735 -2.36 18.67 16.33
N LEU A 736 -3.01 18.07 15.33
CA LEU A 736 -4.24 17.33 15.57
C LEU A 736 -3.87 15.99 16.22
N PRO A 737 -4.44 15.66 17.40
CA PRO A 737 -4.23 14.37 18.04
C PRO A 737 -4.92 13.27 17.23
N ILE A 738 -4.15 12.45 16.53
CA ILE A 738 -4.66 11.27 15.83
C ILE A 738 -4.64 10.11 16.84
N LEU A 739 -5.80 9.81 17.44
CA LEU A 739 -5.97 8.63 18.28
C LEU A 739 -6.18 7.41 17.39
N THR A 740 -5.10 6.73 17.04
CA THR A 740 -5.17 5.36 16.55
C THR A 740 -5.77 4.49 17.65
N ARG A 741 -6.94 3.88 17.39
CA ARG A 741 -7.58 2.97 18.35
C ARG A 741 -6.56 1.91 18.80
N GLY A 742 -6.47 1.65 20.11
CA GLY A 742 -5.53 0.71 20.77
C GLY A 742 -5.60 -0.77 20.35
N ALA A 743 -6.14 -1.08 19.17
CA ALA A 743 -6.21 -2.43 18.59
C ALA A 743 -4.83 -3.07 18.37
N HIS A 744 -3.76 -2.29 18.22
CA HIS A 744 -2.41 -2.80 18.00
C HIS A 744 -1.70 -3.20 19.31
N GLU A 745 -2.17 -2.72 20.46
CA GLU A 745 -1.49 -2.84 21.77
C GLU A 745 -1.33 -4.30 22.23
N SER A 746 -2.36 -5.13 22.03
CA SER A 746 -2.31 -6.56 22.34
C SER A 746 -1.33 -7.34 21.44
N ALA A 747 -1.23 -6.97 20.16
CA ALA A 747 -0.32 -7.60 19.21
C ALA A 747 1.16 -7.26 19.50
N ILE A 748 1.41 -6.03 19.96
CA ILE A 748 2.75 -5.54 20.30
C ILE A 748 3.31 -6.30 21.51
N ASN A 749 2.49 -6.59 22.52
CA ASN A 749 2.91 -7.35 23.70
C ASN A 749 3.35 -8.78 23.35
N HIS A 750 2.75 -9.41 22.34
CA HIS A 750 3.11 -10.77 21.91
C HIS A 750 4.27 -10.83 20.91
N VAL A 751 4.47 -9.79 20.10
CA VAL A 751 5.58 -9.70 19.12
C VAL A 751 6.91 -9.25 19.76
N SER A 752 6.86 -8.65 20.95
CA SER A 752 8.03 -8.11 21.67
C SER A 752 8.82 -9.16 22.48
N GLY A 753 8.38 -10.42 22.52
CA GLY A 753 9.04 -11.49 23.27
C GLY A 753 8.93 -11.35 24.81
N PRO A 754 9.16 -12.43 25.58
CA PRO A 754 8.87 -12.48 27.02
C PRO A 754 9.86 -11.70 27.93
N GLY A 755 10.63 -10.76 27.39
CA GLY A 755 11.81 -10.19 28.07
C GLY A 755 11.60 -8.93 28.91
N THR A 756 10.43 -8.28 28.89
CA THR A 756 10.24 -6.98 29.57
C THR A 756 8.88 -6.83 30.25
N ALA A 757 8.45 -7.83 31.03
CA ALA A 757 7.30 -7.71 31.90
C ALA A 757 7.55 -8.37 33.26
N MET A 758 8.42 -7.75 34.07
CA MET A 758 8.33 -7.86 35.53
C MET A 758 8.01 -6.48 36.08
N THR A 759 6.77 -6.03 35.86
CA THR A 759 6.09 -5.09 36.75
C THR A 759 4.63 -5.50 36.86
N ASP A 760 4.36 -6.20 37.96
CA ASP A 760 3.08 -6.42 38.66
C ASP A 760 1.80 -6.72 37.83
N PRO A 761 1.38 -8.00 37.70
CA PRO A 761 0.14 -8.41 37.01
C PRO A 761 -1.17 -7.95 37.69
N SER A 762 -1.11 -7.21 38.80
CA SER A 762 -2.29 -6.74 39.55
C SER A 762 -3.00 -5.54 38.92
N ARG A 763 -2.31 -4.67 38.15
CA ARG A 763 -2.88 -3.38 37.72
C ARG A 763 -3.87 -3.45 36.54
N GLY A 764 -3.61 -4.32 35.55
CA GLY A 764 -4.48 -4.45 34.36
C GLY A 764 -5.79 -5.19 34.63
N THR A 765 -5.75 -6.22 35.48
CA THR A 765 -6.93 -6.99 35.89
C THR A 765 -7.83 -6.19 36.82
N GLU A 766 -7.25 -5.34 37.67
CA GLU A 766 -7.98 -4.42 38.55
C GLU A 766 -8.70 -3.31 37.77
N GLY A 767 -8.08 -2.77 36.71
CA GLY A 767 -8.73 -1.78 35.84
C GLY A 767 -9.95 -2.34 35.08
N LEU A 768 -9.83 -3.57 34.56
CA LEU A 768 -10.95 -4.27 33.90
C LEU A 768 -12.05 -4.66 34.89
N ARG A 769 -11.69 -5.09 36.11
CA ARG A 769 -12.66 -5.34 37.20
C ARG A 769 -13.39 -4.07 37.61
N ARG A 770 -12.69 -2.94 37.78
CA ARG A 770 -13.31 -1.64 38.10
C ARG A 770 -14.27 -1.18 37.01
N HIS A 771 -13.88 -1.31 35.74
CA HIS A 771 -14.76 -0.92 34.63
C HIS A 771 -15.99 -1.84 34.51
N ALA A 772 -15.82 -3.15 34.70
CA ALA A 772 -16.94 -4.10 34.74
C ALA A 772 -17.88 -3.85 35.94
N GLN A 773 -17.33 -3.56 37.12
CA GLN A 773 -18.09 -3.18 38.32
C GLN A 773 -18.84 -1.86 38.12
N GLN A 774 -18.21 -0.84 37.53
CA GLN A 774 -18.87 0.44 37.21
C GLN A 774 -20.04 0.26 36.25
N ARG A 775 -19.89 -0.55 35.19
CA ARG A 775 -20.98 -0.87 34.25
C ARG A 775 -22.13 -1.62 34.92
N SER A 776 -21.81 -2.58 35.79
CA SER A 776 -22.78 -3.34 36.58
C SER A 776 -23.56 -2.43 37.55
N GLN A 777 -22.87 -1.54 38.27
CA GLN A 777 -23.50 -0.55 39.16
C GLN A 777 -24.36 0.49 38.40
N ALA A 778 -23.93 0.91 37.21
CA ALA A 778 -24.71 1.82 36.37
C ALA A 778 -25.99 1.16 35.84
N ALA A 779 -25.96 -0.13 35.51
CA ALA A 779 -27.15 -0.90 35.14
C ALA A 779 -28.11 -1.04 36.34
N ARG A 780 -27.59 -1.39 37.52
CA ARG A 780 -28.37 -1.48 38.77
C ARG A 780 -29.09 -0.18 39.10
N ARG A 781 -28.40 0.97 39.06
CA ARG A 781 -29.00 2.30 39.28
C ARG A 781 -30.15 2.62 38.31
N ARG A 782 -30.01 2.24 37.04
CA ARG A 782 -31.08 2.43 36.04
C ARG A 782 -32.29 1.53 36.29
N ILE A 783 -32.06 0.28 36.67
CA ILE A 783 -33.12 -0.67 37.04
C ILE A 783 -33.87 -0.17 38.29
N ASP A 784 -33.17 0.28 39.32
CA ASP A 784 -33.77 0.84 40.54
C ASP A 784 -34.58 2.12 40.28
N LYS A 785 -34.08 3.00 39.41
CA LYS A 785 -34.81 4.19 38.97
C LYS A 785 -36.08 3.80 38.22
N ALA A 786 -35.99 2.85 37.28
CA ALA A 786 -37.14 2.38 36.51
C ALA A 786 -38.23 1.73 37.39
N ILE A 787 -37.86 0.95 38.41
CA ILE A 787 -38.81 0.39 39.37
C ILE A 787 -39.54 1.51 40.13
N ARG A 788 -38.81 2.55 40.58
CA ARG A 788 -39.41 3.70 41.28
C ARG A 788 -40.33 4.53 40.38
N ASP A 789 -39.90 4.79 39.14
CA ASP A 789 -40.66 5.57 38.17
C ASP A 789 -41.96 4.84 37.79
N LEU A 790 -41.91 3.53 37.57
CA LEU A 790 -43.10 2.72 37.30
C LEU A 790 -44.08 2.68 38.50
N ARG A 791 -43.57 2.64 39.73
CA ARG A 791 -44.40 2.77 40.94
C ARG A 791 -45.07 4.15 41.03
N LYS A 792 -44.32 5.22 40.74
CA LYS A 792 -44.84 6.59 40.78
C LYS A 792 -45.92 6.83 39.70
N GLN A 793 -45.83 6.12 38.59
CA GLN A 793 -46.76 6.20 37.46
C GLN A 793 -47.95 5.21 37.57
N GLY A 794 -48.07 4.45 38.67
CA GLY A 794 -49.14 3.47 38.87
C GLY A 794 -49.14 2.32 37.85
N THR A 795 -48.02 2.11 37.14
CA THR A 795 -47.91 1.11 36.07
C THR A 795 -47.41 -0.23 36.62
N PRO A 796 -47.92 -1.38 36.14
CA PRO A 796 -47.51 -2.69 36.67
C PRO A 796 -46.00 -2.93 36.57
N VAL A 797 -45.36 -3.18 37.72
CA VAL A 797 -43.92 -3.43 37.80
C VAL A 797 -43.65 -4.90 37.47
N ASN A 798 -43.30 -5.18 36.21
CA ASN A 798 -42.84 -6.50 35.77
C ASN A 798 -41.51 -6.40 35.00
N VAL A 799 -40.82 -7.53 34.82
CA VAL A 799 -39.47 -7.60 34.22
C VAL A 799 -39.41 -6.93 32.83
N ASN A 800 -40.48 -7.06 32.03
CA ASN A 800 -40.53 -6.45 30.70
C ASN A 800 -40.71 -4.93 30.76
N ALA A 801 -41.57 -4.45 31.65
CA ALA A 801 -41.77 -3.01 31.87
C ALA A 801 -40.49 -2.36 32.39
N VAL A 802 -39.85 -2.97 33.39
CA VAL A 802 -38.60 -2.46 33.98
C VAL A 802 -37.46 -2.45 32.98
N ALA A 803 -37.30 -3.51 32.16
CA ALA A 803 -36.27 -3.57 31.12
C ALA A 803 -36.42 -2.44 30.08
N ARG A 804 -37.65 -2.17 29.66
CA ARG A 804 -37.96 -1.12 28.69
C ARG A 804 -37.70 0.27 29.27
N THR A 805 -38.18 0.54 30.49
CA THR A 805 -38.01 1.84 31.16
C THR A 805 -36.55 2.10 31.55
N ALA A 806 -35.79 1.08 31.93
CA ALA A 806 -34.36 1.21 32.27
C ALA A 806 -33.42 1.19 31.05
N GLN A 807 -33.95 0.93 29.84
CA GLN A 807 -33.16 0.68 28.62
C GLN A 807 -32.04 -0.35 28.83
N VAL A 808 -32.38 -1.49 29.42
CA VAL A 808 -31.48 -2.63 29.61
C VAL A 808 -32.09 -3.90 29.04
N THR A 809 -31.26 -4.87 28.67
CA THR A 809 -31.77 -6.17 28.21
C THR A 809 -32.38 -6.95 29.39
N ARG A 810 -33.34 -7.84 29.13
CA ARG A 810 -33.90 -8.72 30.17
C ARG A 810 -32.81 -9.56 30.85
N LYS A 811 -31.81 -10.02 30.08
CA LYS A 811 -30.64 -10.76 30.58
C LYS A 811 -29.87 -9.97 31.65
N THR A 812 -29.82 -8.64 31.52
CA THR A 812 -29.19 -7.76 32.53
C THR A 812 -29.98 -7.75 33.84
N ILE A 813 -31.32 -7.81 33.81
CA ILE A 813 -32.14 -7.92 35.02
C ILE A 813 -31.98 -9.29 35.68
N TYR A 814 -31.96 -10.37 34.90
CA TYR A 814 -31.71 -11.72 35.43
C TYR A 814 -30.32 -11.90 36.04
N ALA A 815 -29.33 -11.09 35.61
CA ALA A 815 -28.00 -11.05 36.20
C ALA A 815 -27.93 -10.29 37.55
N HIS A 816 -29.04 -9.67 37.99
CA HIS A 816 -29.20 -9.02 39.29
C HIS A 816 -30.33 -9.70 40.09
N PRO A 817 -30.07 -10.83 40.77
CA PRO A 817 -31.09 -11.64 41.43
C PRO A 817 -31.90 -10.87 42.48
N ASP A 818 -31.26 -9.95 43.21
CA ASP A 818 -31.88 -9.12 44.24
C ASP A 818 -32.91 -8.12 43.66
N LEU A 819 -32.63 -7.55 42.49
CA LEU A 819 -33.56 -6.65 41.80
C LEU A 819 -34.70 -7.43 41.17
N LEU A 820 -34.43 -8.65 40.69
CA LEU A 820 -35.45 -9.55 40.17
C LEU A 820 -36.43 -9.98 41.25
N GLU A 821 -35.96 -10.29 42.46
CA GLU A 821 -36.83 -10.55 43.61
C GLU A 821 -37.69 -9.34 43.98
N ARG A 822 -37.12 -8.13 43.95
CA ARG A 822 -37.90 -6.90 44.18
C ARG A 822 -38.96 -6.65 43.11
N ILE A 823 -38.68 -6.97 41.86
CA ILE A 823 -39.68 -6.91 40.77
C ILE A 823 -40.77 -7.97 41.00
N ARG A 824 -40.39 -9.18 41.44
CA ARG A 824 -41.34 -10.29 41.72
C ARG A 824 -42.20 -10.04 42.97
N ALA A 825 -41.68 -9.32 43.96
CA ALA A 825 -42.40 -8.95 45.18
C ALA A 825 -43.54 -7.94 44.93
N HIS A 826 -43.59 -7.31 43.76
CA HIS A 826 -44.72 -6.49 43.33
C HIS A 826 -45.82 -7.37 42.74
N VAL A 827 -46.52 -8.12 43.61
CA VAL A 827 -47.70 -8.92 43.26
C VAL A 827 -48.95 -8.01 43.21
N PRO A 828 -49.74 -8.03 42.13
CA PRO A 828 -51.06 -7.40 42.11
C PRO A 828 -52.05 -8.20 42.98
N LEU A 829 -52.73 -7.52 43.91
CA LEU A 829 -53.93 -8.03 44.60
C LEU A 829 -55.03 -8.24 43.55
N HIS A 830 -55.40 -9.50 43.27
CA HIS A 830 -56.60 -9.83 42.51
C HIS A 830 -57.78 -10.10 43.46
N LEU A 831 -58.90 -9.41 43.23
CA LEU A 831 -60.22 -9.82 43.70
C LEU A 831 -60.64 -11.13 42.99
N THR A 832 -60.91 -12.13 43.82
CA THR A 832 -61.69 -13.38 43.67
C THR A 832 -62.16 -13.84 42.28
N ALA A 833 -61.81 -15.08 41.95
CA ALA A 833 -62.40 -15.92 40.90
C ALA A 833 -63.50 -16.85 41.45
N PRO A 834 -64.47 -17.33 40.62
CA PRO A 834 -65.23 -18.56 40.87
C PRO A 834 -64.57 -19.81 40.23
N PRO A 835 -64.97 -21.04 40.63
CA PRO A 835 -64.24 -22.30 40.42
C PRO A 835 -64.51 -22.98 39.05
N PRO A 836 -63.81 -24.09 38.72
CA PRO A 836 -63.34 -24.40 37.37
C PRO A 836 -64.19 -25.42 36.61
N THR A 837 -64.20 -25.33 35.28
CA THR A 837 -64.58 -26.44 34.38
C THR A 837 -63.78 -26.42 33.06
N GLY A 838 -63.04 -27.50 32.80
CA GLY A 838 -62.64 -27.96 31.46
C GLY A 838 -61.23 -27.57 30.96
N PRO A 839 -60.48 -28.50 30.32
CA PRO A 839 -59.12 -28.26 29.84
C PRO A 839 -59.09 -27.41 28.55
N ALA A 840 -58.04 -26.60 28.42
CA ALA A 840 -57.83 -25.61 27.35
C ALA A 840 -57.40 -26.24 26.01
N PRO A 841 -57.73 -25.59 24.86
CA PRO A 841 -56.97 -25.71 23.62
C PRO A 841 -56.02 -24.51 23.39
N ASP A 842 -54.87 -24.81 22.80
CA ASP A 842 -53.68 -23.99 22.57
C ASP A 842 -53.90 -22.60 21.93
N SER A 843 -53.65 -21.54 22.69
CA SER A 843 -53.57 -20.15 22.18
C SER A 843 -52.22 -19.79 21.54
N GLN A 844 -51.19 -20.67 21.63
CA GLN A 844 -49.86 -20.41 21.07
C GLN A 844 -49.77 -20.66 19.55
N ASN A 845 -50.73 -21.36 18.94
CA ASN A 845 -50.70 -21.66 17.50
C ASN A 845 -51.21 -20.50 16.61
N SER A 846 -52.03 -19.59 17.12
CA SER A 846 -52.64 -18.53 16.28
C SER A 846 -51.67 -17.41 15.92
N ILE A 847 -50.80 -17.01 16.85
CA ILE A 847 -49.81 -15.93 16.65
C ILE A 847 -48.67 -16.40 15.73
N VAL A 848 -48.21 -17.64 15.91
CA VAL A 848 -47.19 -18.24 15.04
C VAL A 848 -47.74 -18.47 13.63
N ALA A 849 -49.01 -18.87 13.49
CA ALA A 849 -49.68 -18.97 12.20
C ALA A 849 -49.87 -17.59 11.53
N ALA A 850 -50.17 -16.53 12.29
CA ALA A 850 -50.30 -15.17 11.77
C ALA A 850 -48.96 -14.61 11.29
N LEU A 851 -47.88 -14.81 12.07
CA LEU A 851 -46.53 -14.37 11.69
C LEU A 851 -46.00 -15.13 10.47
N ARG A 852 -46.27 -16.44 10.34
CA ARG A 852 -45.92 -17.20 9.14
C ARG A 852 -46.66 -16.68 7.91
N ARG A 853 -47.96 -16.37 8.00
CA ARG A 853 -48.72 -15.77 6.89
C ARG A 853 -48.14 -14.42 6.48
N GLN A 854 -47.79 -13.56 7.45
CA GLN A 854 -47.20 -12.26 7.17
C GLN A 854 -45.84 -12.36 6.49
N LEU A 855 -45.01 -13.34 6.89
CA LEU A 855 -43.73 -13.61 6.24
C LEU A 855 -43.91 -14.08 4.79
N THR A 856 -44.87 -14.97 4.53
CA THR A 856 -45.18 -15.44 3.18
C THR A 856 -45.69 -14.29 2.30
N THR A 857 -46.57 -13.42 2.82
CA THR A 857 -47.04 -12.24 2.08
C THR A 857 -45.89 -11.30 1.70
N GLN A 858 -44.95 -11.03 2.63
CA GLN A 858 -43.79 -10.20 2.34
C GLN A 858 -42.84 -10.84 1.32
N GLN A 859 -42.63 -12.15 1.38
CA GLN A 859 -41.81 -12.87 0.40
C GLN A 859 -42.42 -12.83 -1.02
N THR A 860 -43.75 -12.99 -1.13
CA THR A 860 -44.46 -12.87 -2.42
C THR A 860 -44.36 -11.44 -2.98
N GLN A 861 -44.45 -10.43 -2.12
CA GLN A 861 -44.33 -9.03 -2.53
C GLN A 861 -42.91 -8.66 -2.98
N LEU A 862 -41.89 -9.21 -2.32
CA LEU A 862 -40.49 -9.12 -2.76
C LEU A 862 -40.24 -9.81 -4.10
N ALA A 863 -40.84 -10.98 -4.33
CA ALA A 863 -40.74 -11.68 -5.61
C ALA A 863 -41.40 -10.87 -6.74
N LYS A 864 -42.58 -10.28 -6.48
CA LYS A 864 -43.27 -9.41 -7.43
C LYS A 864 -42.45 -8.16 -7.78
N LEU A 865 -41.91 -7.45 -6.78
CA LEU A 865 -41.07 -6.27 -6.99
C LEU A 865 -39.78 -6.60 -7.77
N LYS A 866 -39.17 -7.76 -7.51
CA LYS A 866 -38.00 -8.22 -8.29
C LYS A 866 -38.36 -8.54 -9.74
N ALA A 867 -39.54 -9.12 -10.00
CA ALA A 867 -40.02 -9.37 -11.35
C ALA A 867 -40.32 -8.05 -12.10
N GLU A 868 -40.94 -7.07 -11.43
CA GLU A 868 -41.20 -5.73 -11.99
C GLU A 868 -39.90 -4.98 -12.30
N LEU A 869 -38.89 -5.06 -11.43
CA LEU A 869 -37.56 -4.48 -11.69
C LEU A 869 -36.90 -5.13 -12.91
N LYS A 870 -36.93 -6.46 -13.00
CA LYS A 870 -36.37 -7.19 -14.14
C LYS A 870 -37.07 -6.82 -15.46
N ALA A 871 -38.40 -6.66 -15.43
CA ALA A 871 -39.17 -6.23 -16.59
C ALA A 871 -38.83 -4.79 -17.01
N ARG A 872 -38.65 -3.88 -16.04
CA ARG A 872 -38.19 -2.50 -16.30
C ARG A 872 -36.79 -2.46 -16.90
N ASP A 873 -35.85 -3.26 -16.38
CA ASP A 873 -34.48 -3.33 -16.91
C ASP A 873 -34.46 -3.87 -18.36
N GLN A 874 -35.31 -4.84 -18.67
CA GLN A 874 -35.47 -5.35 -20.04
C GLN A 874 -36.08 -4.31 -20.98
N ALA A 875 -37.08 -3.54 -20.53
CA ALA A 875 -37.66 -2.44 -21.30
C ALA A 875 -36.63 -1.32 -21.55
N LEU A 876 -35.80 -1.01 -20.55
CA LEU A 876 -34.69 -0.05 -20.67
C LEU A 876 -33.65 -0.53 -21.69
N ALA A 877 -33.27 -1.81 -21.64
CA ALA A 877 -32.35 -2.40 -22.60
C ALA A 877 -32.91 -2.37 -24.04
N ALA A 878 -34.20 -2.65 -24.22
CA ALA A 878 -34.88 -2.55 -25.52
C ALA A 878 -34.92 -1.11 -26.03
N ALA A 879 -35.25 -0.13 -25.17
CA ALA A 879 -35.26 1.28 -25.51
C ALA A 879 -33.86 1.79 -25.91
N HIS A 880 -32.81 1.38 -25.18
CA HIS A 880 -31.43 1.70 -25.54
C HIS A 880 -31.00 1.05 -26.87
N GLY A 881 -31.47 -0.16 -27.17
CA GLY A 881 -31.26 -0.82 -28.47
C GLY A 881 -31.93 -0.08 -29.62
N GLU A 882 -33.16 0.44 -29.41
CA GLU A 882 -33.88 1.22 -30.42
C GLU A 882 -33.24 2.59 -30.66
N ILE A 883 -32.82 3.28 -29.58
CA ILE A 883 -32.07 4.55 -29.68
C ILE A 883 -30.76 4.35 -30.45
N ALA A 884 -30.04 3.24 -30.22
CA ALA A 884 -28.83 2.92 -30.96
C ALA A 884 -29.11 2.63 -32.44
N ARG A 885 -30.24 1.97 -32.76
CA ARG A 885 -30.64 1.70 -34.15
C ARG A 885 -31.02 2.99 -34.90
N LEU A 886 -31.80 3.86 -34.25
CA LEU A 886 -32.20 5.17 -34.80
C LEU A 886 -30.99 6.12 -34.95
N SER A 887 -30.04 6.09 -34.02
CA SER A 887 -28.81 6.88 -34.12
C SER A 887 -27.91 6.42 -35.27
N ASN A 888 -27.88 5.12 -35.58
CA ASN A 888 -27.12 4.59 -36.71
C ASN A 888 -27.81 4.86 -38.06
N ALA A 889 -29.13 4.95 -38.11
CA ALA A 889 -29.89 5.29 -39.32
C ALA A 889 -29.78 6.78 -39.71
N GLN A 890 -29.36 7.66 -38.79
CA GLN A 890 -29.08 9.07 -39.06
C GLN A 890 -27.65 9.34 -39.57
N HIS A 891 -26.81 8.31 -39.72
CA HIS A 891 -25.42 8.40 -40.18
C HIS A 891 -25.14 7.58 -41.45
N GLN A 892 -26.19 7.14 -42.14
CA GLN A 892 -26.20 6.77 -43.56
C GLN A 892 -26.97 7.85 -44.30
#